data_AF-A0A850BI46-F1
#
_entry.id   AF-A0A850BI46-F1
#
_cell.length_a   1.000
_cell.length_b   1.000
_cell.length_c   1.000
_cell.angle_alpha   90.00
_cell.angle_beta   90.00
_cell.angle_gamma   90.00
#
_symmetry.space_group_name_H-M   'P 1'
#
loop_
_entity.id
_entity.type
_entity.pdbx_description
1 polymer ?
#
loop_
_entity_poly.entity_id
_entity_poly.type
_entity_poly.pdbx_seq_one_letter_code
_entity_poly.pdbx_strand_id
1 'polypeptide(L)'
;MKTLLDQLGFSFEEAMAGALKQGAPDFEAGHREGEKCHFDVRIEIDDLHQFLRISDRGAALSGTVTIPSLGGTHPIERGRFNLFTVDAATGNRRMEYSFGFKDAAGNPYYLFGYKVIRDDPGFDVAEDMTRLYTTIYQGDSDAGEVWGRGILLFDLKNAPALAASMRAVNAKSPWQRLAAYLSFASFAWGSLRDEYMKDIRILYDAEYDELALSGVARDAEGRASPFFLASGVRGKGYPWGDGECFWDLLLVVGDGNGGFRRYAIVDRVLVGLDMDVSRGSFHYDGPIYEIDGGSTSLSAMRDHRGVTLRQASISLELDVRALEATSVPFSTDRRKLRHVLGRFGEAVQEVLPSNHPLGRFVTPYAVKVRSGQMQIAVPHGAVELDLTPAPESCFGQATRGTLRNLKEPTLLYSYVCSIRPEERSARSQLHTGALRDQRTHYAADQLEKAIGGVISRTSSMELIVSDQGSSLRHLRRMHANSLSEELLQRDGDPILEVACDHYPTAVVLRRIVSVIEPGGARALAVEEAVSSMRLEAKGPATGPAPKPTVVAAFHDKNTSNALDRVLEVTDFFGHLEAARAASGKAAEDYVIVIKVNFMFSYSRADPSSFVDPKLVAHFTAKLRGRGYSKIFVVEAQNTYGVYFLHRSVREVAAHLGFSEADGYKIVDLTEDASSTQYFGPALKNHPVPATWRDADYRISFAKNKTHAYAYYTLTLKNIYGVLPLADKFKEYHCERDIYETTMEFLAAYPVHFGLVDAGLSADGPFGVFADTGPNPTFTVLGGENLVAVDWVAASKMGIDPEISRYMSLAVERFGKPAITLIGDAAVYRPWLNVEARLTWFTHEAVDGSYYFGNLFYMACANMDPAFPLREMPASIRALRKLTSPLRRAVFVQVGEDPTPLNRFLNRLFYKLGF
;
A
#
# COMPACT_ATOMS: atom_id res chain seq x y z
N MET A 1 -30.18 20.51 11.00
CA MET A 1 -31.18 20.59 9.92
C MET A 1 -31.61 19.16 9.65
N LYS A 2 -32.86 18.76 9.92
CA LYS A 2 -33.30 17.37 9.69
C LYS A 2 -33.18 17.03 8.21
N THR A 3 -32.51 15.93 7.89
CA THR A 3 -32.32 15.46 6.52
C THR A 3 -33.68 15.09 5.92
N LEU A 4 -33.89 15.34 4.62
CA LEU A 4 -35.13 15.00 3.90
C LEU A 4 -35.52 13.52 4.01
N LEU A 5 -34.58 12.67 4.43
CA LEU A 5 -34.66 11.21 4.57
C LEU A 5 -34.87 10.73 6.02
N ASP A 6 -34.82 11.61 7.03
CA ASP A 6 -34.95 11.19 8.44
C ASP A 6 -36.34 10.62 8.72
N GLN A 7 -36.41 9.42 9.32
CA GLN A 7 -37.64 8.70 9.67
C GLN A 7 -38.50 8.22 8.47
N LEU A 8 -37.92 8.17 7.27
CA LEU A 8 -38.56 7.56 6.10
C LEU A 8 -38.20 6.08 6.00
N GLY A 9 -39.20 5.23 5.82
CA GLY A 9 -38.97 3.83 5.48
C GLY A 9 -39.03 3.60 3.97
N PHE A 10 -38.63 2.41 3.53
CA PHE A 10 -38.67 2.01 2.12
C PHE A 10 -39.02 0.52 2.01
N SER A 11 -39.80 0.13 1.01
CA SER A 11 -40.11 -1.28 0.76
C SER A 11 -40.16 -1.63 -0.71
N PHE A 12 -39.88 -2.88 -1.03
CA PHE A 12 -39.95 -3.46 -2.38
C PHE A 12 -40.14 -4.97 -2.32
N GLU A 13 -40.57 -5.57 -3.43
CA GLU A 13 -40.84 -7.00 -3.57
C GLU A 13 -39.91 -7.62 -4.62
N GLU A 14 -39.27 -8.75 -4.28
CA GLU A 14 -38.34 -9.47 -5.15
C GLU A 14 -38.71 -10.96 -5.20
N ALA A 15 -38.49 -11.60 -6.35
CA ALA A 15 -38.67 -13.02 -6.55
C ALA A 15 -37.40 -13.64 -7.14
N MET A 16 -36.96 -14.75 -6.54
CA MET A 16 -35.75 -15.48 -6.94
C MET A 16 -36.10 -16.93 -7.21
N ALA A 17 -35.63 -17.50 -8.32
CA ALA A 17 -35.92 -18.88 -8.68
C ALA A 17 -34.70 -19.59 -9.29
N GLY A 18 -34.51 -20.86 -9.00
CA GLY A 18 -33.41 -21.65 -9.54
C GLY A 18 -33.47 -23.08 -9.05
N ALA A 19 -32.31 -23.65 -8.79
CA ALA A 19 -32.18 -25.06 -8.43
C ALA A 19 -31.22 -25.29 -7.26
N LEU A 20 -31.57 -26.24 -6.41
CA LEU A 20 -30.82 -26.62 -5.21
C LEU A 20 -30.89 -28.13 -4.98
N LYS A 21 -29.81 -28.73 -4.48
CA LYS A 21 -29.71 -30.18 -4.23
C LYS A 21 -29.25 -30.46 -2.80
N GLN A 22 -29.89 -31.44 -2.18
CA GLN A 22 -29.48 -31.97 -0.89
C GLN A 22 -28.08 -32.62 -0.97
N GLY A 23 -27.22 -32.32 0.00
CA GLY A 23 -25.86 -32.90 0.09
C GLY A 23 -24.90 -32.49 -1.03
N ALA A 24 -25.20 -31.44 -1.80
CA ALA A 24 -24.33 -31.00 -2.89
C ALA A 24 -22.96 -30.51 -2.38
N PRO A 25 -21.84 -30.92 -3.03
CA PRO A 25 -20.50 -30.50 -2.60
C PRO A 25 -20.25 -29.01 -2.82
N ASP A 26 -20.85 -28.43 -3.88
CA ASP A 26 -20.75 -27.02 -4.23
C ASP A 26 -22.07 -26.48 -4.83
N PHE A 27 -22.12 -25.17 -5.07
CA PHE A 27 -23.31 -24.49 -5.60
C PHE A 27 -23.65 -24.89 -7.04
N GLU A 28 -22.65 -25.16 -7.89
CA GLU A 28 -22.83 -25.46 -9.32
C GLU A 28 -23.42 -26.84 -9.54
N ALA A 29 -22.91 -27.84 -8.81
CA ALA A 29 -23.49 -29.17 -8.75
C ALA A 29 -24.93 -29.11 -8.22
N GLY A 30 -25.15 -28.27 -7.21
CA GLY A 30 -26.47 -27.97 -6.66
C GLY A 30 -27.46 -27.41 -7.68
N HIS A 31 -27.00 -26.49 -8.53
CA HIS A 31 -27.82 -25.87 -9.57
C HIS A 31 -28.10 -26.81 -10.75
N ARG A 32 -27.11 -27.58 -11.19
CA ARG A 32 -27.25 -28.45 -12.38
C ARG A 32 -28.13 -29.67 -12.15
N GLU A 33 -28.08 -30.23 -10.95
CA GLU A 33 -28.71 -31.51 -10.61
C GLU A 33 -29.79 -31.39 -9.52
N GLY A 34 -30.12 -30.16 -9.13
CA GLY A 34 -31.06 -29.86 -8.07
C GLY A 34 -32.51 -29.82 -8.51
N GLU A 35 -33.40 -29.80 -7.52
CA GLU A 35 -34.82 -29.52 -7.72
C GLU A 35 -35.07 -28.01 -7.75
N LYS A 36 -36.26 -27.62 -8.21
CA LYS A 36 -36.65 -26.21 -8.25
C LYS A 36 -36.79 -25.63 -6.84
N CYS A 37 -36.13 -24.51 -6.59
CA CYS A 37 -36.31 -23.71 -5.40
C CYS A 37 -36.67 -22.28 -5.83
N HIS A 38 -37.63 -21.65 -5.17
CA HIS A 38 -37.90 -20.22 -5.35
C HIS A 38 -38.38 -19.58 -4.06
N PHE A 39 -38.19 -18.27 -3.93
CA PHE A 39 -38.83 -17.47 -2.90
C PHE A 39 -39.40 -16.19 -3.47
N ASP A 40 -40.49 -15.74 -2.86
CA ASP A 40 -41.14 -14.46 -3.12
C ASP A 40 -41.14 -13.68 -1.82
N VAL A 41 -40.46 -12.53 -1.82
CA VAL A 41 -40.17 -11.77 -0.61
C VAL A 41 -40.54 -10.31 -0.74
N ARG A 42 -40.92 -9.73 0.38
CA ARG A 42 -41.07 -8.30 0.61
C ARG A 42 -40.02 -7.86 1.62
N ILE A 43 -39.25 -6.86 1.23
CA ILE A 43 -38.19 -6.27 2.03
C ILE A 43 -38.66 -4.92 2.55
N GLU A 44 -38.52 -4.70 3.86
CA GLU A 44 -38.96 -3.50 4.56
C GLU A 44 -37.81 -2.86 5.34
N ILE A 45 -37.51 -1.61 5.01
CA ILE A 45 -36.47 -0.78 5.61
C ILE A 45 -37.17 0.27 6.48
N ASP A 46 -36.92 0.24 7.79
CA ASP A 46 -37.57 1.16 8.74
C ASP A 46 -37.01 2.59 8.67
N ASP A 47 -35.69 2.72 8.53
CA ASP A 47 -34.98 4.01 8.41
C ASP A 47 -34.03 3.97 7.20
N LEU A 48 -34.51 4.52 6.08
CA LEU A 48 -33.78 4.59 4.82
C LEU A 48 -32.50 5.41 4.96
N HIS A 49 -32.50 6.50 5.73
CA HIS A 49 -31.29 7.31 5.90
C HIS A 49 -30.17 6.53 6.59
N GLN A 50 -30.53 5.71 7.58
CA GLN A 50 -29.58 4.87 8.29
C GLN A 50 -29.11 3.67 7.45
N PHE A 51 -30.04 3.02 6.74
CA PHE A 51 -29.76 1.88 5.86
C PHE A 51 -28.77 2.23 4.73
N LEU A 52 -28.87 3.45 4.16
CA LEU A 52 -27.95 3.90 3.11
C LEU A 52 -26.56 4.30 3.62
N ARG A 53 -26.37 4.46 4.94
CA ARG A 53 -25.11 4.93 5.55
C ARG A 53 -24.28 3.81 6.16
N ILE A 54 -24.92 2.81 6.74
CA ILE A 54 -24.25 1.72 7.47
C ILE A 54 -24.41 0.45 6.65
N SER A 55 -23.31 -0.03 6.06
CA SER A 55 -23.28 -1.18 5.14
C SER A 55 -23.68 -2.53 5.75
N ASP A 56 -24.00 -2.57 7.05
CA ASP A 56 -24.26 -3.80 7.81
C ASP A 56 -25.61 -3.78 8.58
N ARG A 57 -26.52 -2.84 8.25
CA ARG A 57 -27.86 -2.84 8.85
C ARG A 57 -28.87 -3.57 7.97
N GLY A 58 -29.50 -4.59 8.55
CA GLY A 58 -30.51 -5.39 7.88
C GLY A 58 -31.88 -4.75 7.80
N ALA A 59 -32.52 -4.94 6.65
CA ALA A 59 -33.93 -4.76 6.42
C ALA A 59 -34.70 -6.03 6.84
N ALA A 60 -35.93 -5.86 7.31
CA ALA A 60 -36.82 -6.98 7.57
C ALA A 60 -37.21 -7.65 6.24
N LEU A 61 -37.16 -8.97 6.19
CA LEU A 61 -37.57 -9.76 5.03
C LEU A 61 -38.72 -10.69 5.45
N SER A 62 -39.81 -10.65 4.69
CA SER A 62 -41.00 -11.48 4.88
C SER A 62 -41.44 -12.08 3.56
N GLY A 63 -42.14 -13.21 3.56
CA GLY A 63 -42.56 -13.85 2.31
C GLY A 63 -42.74 -15.35 2.42
N THR A 64 -42.56 -16.04 1.31
CA THR A 64 -42.66 -17.50 1.21
C THR A 64 -41.49 -18.09 0.45
N VAL A 65 -41.09 -19.30 0.82
CA VAL A 65 -40.09 -20.11 0.12
C VAL A 65 -40.71 -21.43 -0.32
N THR A 66 -40.42 -21.90 -1.52
CA THR A 66 -40.96 -23.14 -2.08
C THR A 66 -39.83 -24.11 -2.43
N ILE A 67 -39.81 -25.27 -1.77
CA ILE A 67 -38.85 -26.35 -1.99
C ILE A 67 -39.62 -27.69 -1.99
N PRO A 68 -39.76 -28.38 -3.14
CA PRO A 68 -40.60 -29.57 -3.25
C PRO A 68 -40.26 -30.69 -2.27
N SER A 69 -38.98 -31.03 -2.09
CA SER A 69 -38.54 -32.07 -1.15
C SER A 69 -38.81 -31.76 0.32
N LEU A 70 -38.95 -30.47 0.67
CA LEU A 70 -39.28 -30.02 2.02
C LEU A 70 -40.79 -29.78 2.23
N GLY A 71 -41.64 -30.24 1.31
CA GLY A 71 -43.09 -30.16 1.43
C GLY A 71 -43.74 -28.96 0.73
N GLY A 72 -43.05 -28.32 -0.21
CA GLY A 72 -43.62 -27.26 -1.04
C GLY A 72 -43.39 -25.86 -0.47
N THR A 73 -44.46 -25.06 -0.40
CA THR A 73 -44.40 -23.62 -0.05
C THR A 73 -44.57 -23.41 1.46
N HIS A 74 -43.65 -22.67 2.07
CA HIS A 74 -43.58 -22.40 3.49
C HIS A 74 -43.44 -20.90 3.77
N PRO A 75 -44.04 -20.39 4.87
CA PRO A 75 -43.85 -19.02 5.30
C PRO A 75 -42.43 -18.81 5.85
N ILE A 76 -41.88 -17.63 5.57
CA ILE A 76 -40.58 -17.19 6.09
C ILE A 76 -40.73 -16.70 7.54
N GLU A 77 -39.84 -17.15 8.42
CA GLU A 77 -39.69 -16.71 9.80
C GLU A 77 -38.35 -15.96 9.97
N ARG A 78 -38.34 -14.87 10.76
CA ARG A 78 -37.11 -14.12 11.14
C ARG A 78 -36.25 -13.68 9.93
N GLY A 79 -36.87 -13.28 8.83
CA GLY A 79 -36.12 -12.92 7.63
C GLY A 79 -35.38 -11.59 7.75
N ARG A 80 -34.17 -11.56 7.20
CA ARG A 80 -33.30 -10.39 7.07
C ARG A 80 -32.74 -10.26 5.67
N PHE A 81 -32.60 -9.03 5.23
CA PHE A 81 -31.93 -8.65 3.99
C PHE A 81 -30.87 -7.58 4.27
N ASN A 82 -29.63 -7.82 3.87
CA ASN A 82 -28.57 -6.82 3.95
C ASN A 82 -28.07 -6.48 2.55
N LEU A 83 -27.87 -5.18 2.29
CA LEU A 83 -27.38 -4.70 1.00
C LEU A 83 -25.94 -4.17 1.15
N PHE A 84 -25.03 -4.69 0.35
CA PHE A 84 -23.61 -4.32 0.32
C PHE A 84 -22.84 -4.59 1.63
N THR A 85 -23.15 -5.70 2.31
CA THR A 85 -22.31 -6.19 3.42
C THR A 85 -20.91 -6.49 2.88
N VAL A 86 -19.88 -6.11 3.62
CA VAL A 86 -18.51 -6.44 3.24
C VAL A 86 -18.20 -7.79 3.88
N ASP A 87 -17.95 -8.80 3.07
CA ASP A 87 -17.47 -10.08 3.58
C ASP A 87 -16.12 -9.88 4.27
N ALA A 88 -16.06 -10.14 5.57
CA ALA A 88 -14.85 -9.89 6.36
C ALA A 88 -13.63 -10.64 5.80
N ALA A 89 -13.81 -11.87 5.28
CA ALA A 89 -12.72 -12.70 4.77
C ALA A 89 -12.15 -12.17 3.44
N THR A 90 -13.01 -11.86 2.47
CA THR A 90 -12.61 -11.52 1.10
C THR A 90 -12.59 -10.02 0.80
N GLY A 91 -13.30 -9.19 1.57
CA GLY A 91 -13.50 -7.76 1.28
C GLY A 91 -14.52 -7.49 0.17
N ASN A 92 -15.10 -8.53 -0.44
CA ASN A 92 -16.11 -8.40 -1.48
C ASN A 92 -17.42 -7.89 -0.89
N ARG A 93 -18.13 -7.06 -1.65
CA ARG A 93 -19.50 -6.66 -1.27
C ARG A 93 -20.46 -7.79 -1.59
N ARG A 94 -21.40 -8.05 -0.67
CA ARG A 94 -22.46 -9.03 -0.81
C ARG A 94 -23.83 -8.39 -0.66
N MET A 95 -24.82 -8.97 -1.33
CA MET A 95 -26.23 -8.78 -0.98
C MET A 95 -26.70 -10.06 -0.30
N GLU A 96 -27.06 -10.00 0.96
CA GLU A 96 -27.36 -11.18 1.78
C GLU A 96 -28.86 -11.30 2.04
N TYR A 97 -29.34 -12.53 1.93
CA TYR A 97 -30.71 -12.94 2.17
C TYR A 97 -30.66 -14.06 3.19
N SER A 98 -31.33 -13.89 4.32
CA SER A 98 -31.35 -14.93 5.35
C SER A 98 -32.71 -15.04 6.01
N PHE A 99 -33.15 -16.27 6.28
CA PHE A 99 -34.41 -16.52 6.96
C PHE A 99 -34.55 -17.97 7.44
N GLY A 100 -35.34 -18.17 8.48
CA GLY A 100 -35.83 -19.49 8.87
C GLY A 100 -37.13 -19.87 8.16
N PHE A 101 -37.41 -21.16 8.05
CA PHE A 101 -38.72 -21.71 7.67
C PHE A 101 -38.87 -23.10 8.30
N LYS A 102 -40.08 -23.66 8.28
CA LYS A 102 -40.35 -25.02 8.77
C LYS A 102 -40.87 -25.88 7.64
N ASP A 103 -40.46 -27.13 7.58
CA ASP A 103 -41.03 -28.10 6.64
C ASP A 103 -42.47 -28.49 7.03
N ALA A 104 -43.11 -29.32 6.19
CA ALA A 104 -44.47 -29.81 6.46
C ALA A 104 -44.60 -30.63 7.76
N ALA A 105 -43.50 -31.17 8.29
CA ALA A 105 -43.44 -31.91 9.55
C ALA A 105 -43.11 -31.02 10.76
N GLY A 106 -42.86 -29.72 10.55
CA GLY A 106 -42.53 -28.74 11.58
C GLY A 106 -41.04 -28.68 11.93
N ASN A 107 -40.16 -29.34 11.18
CA ASN A 107 -38.72 -29.29 11.40
C ASN A 107 -38.17 -27.93 10.93
N PRO A 108 -37.30 -27.28 11.71
CA PRO A 108 -36.72 -25.98 11.35
C PRO A 108 -35.60 -26.12 10.32
N TYR A 109 -35.58 -25.18 9.38
CA TYR A 109 -34.52 -24.97 8.40
C TYR A 109 -34.16 -23.49 8.33
N TYR A 110 -32.91 -23.23 7.96
CA TYR A 110 -32.39 -21.88 7.78
C TYR A 110 -31.78 -21.74 6.39
N LEU A 111 -32.23 -20.74 5.63
CA LEU A 111 -31.68 -20.39 4.33
C LEU A 111 -30.75 -19.20 4.48
N PHE A 112 -29.54 -19.32 3.94
CA PHE A 112 -28.61 -18.22 3.76
C PHE A 112 -28.20 -18.14 2.29
N GLY A 113 -28.45 -17.00 1.67
CA GLY A 113 -28.09 -16.73 0.28
C GLY A 113 -27.32 -15.42 0.16
N TYR A 114 -26.33 -15.38 -0.73
CA TYR A 114 -25.63 -14.13 -1.04
C TYR A 114 -25.35 -13.95 -2.54
N LYS A 115 -25.47 -12.71 -3.02
CA LYS A 115 -24.98 -12.27 -4.33
C LYS A 115 -23.58 -11.70 -4.12
N VAL A 116 -22.61 -12.05 -4.98
CA VAL A 116 -21.25 -11.48 -4.93
C VAL A 116 -21.20 -10.29 -5.89
N ILE A 117 -20.69 -9.15 -5.44
CA ILE A 117 -20.55 -7.96 -6.28
C ILE A 117 -19.06 -7.66 -6.39
N ARG A 118 -18.49 -7.97 -7.55
CA ARG A 118 -17.06 -7.86 -7.82
C ARG A 118 -16.85 -7.53 -9.29
N ASP A 119 -15.85 -6.71 -9.59
CA ASP A 119 -15.37 -6.48 -10.95
C ASP A 119 -14.29 -7.52 -11.29
N ASP A 120 -14.63 -8.48 -12.16
CA ASP A 120 -13.69 -9.45 -12.74
C ASP A 120 -13.52 -9.16 -14.25
N PRO A 121 -12.40 -9.57 -14.91
CA PRO A 121 -12.15 -9.24 -16.30
C PRO A 121 -13.22 -9.81 -17.27
N GLY A 122 -14.20 -8.98 -17.66
CA GLY A 122 -15.36 -9.41 -18.47
C GLY A 122 -16.50 -8.38 -18.51
N PHE A 123 -17.63 -8.71 -19.15
CA PHE A 123 -18.88 -7.93 -19.08
C PHE A 123 -19.88 -8.67 -18.16
N ASP A 124 -19.56 -8.81 -16.87
CA ASP A 124 -20.20 -9.79 -15.98
C ASP A 124 -21.30 -9.20 -15.06
N VAL A 125 -21.55 -7.88 -15.15
CA VAL A 125 -22.51 -7.12 -14.31
C VAL A 125 -23.91 -7.76 -14.21
N ALA A 126 -24.41 -8.31 -15.32
CA ALA A 126 -25.75 -8.89 -15.36
C ALA A 126 -25.81 -10.26 -14.65
N GLU A 127 -24.73 -11.02 -14.67
CA GLU A 127 -24.64 -12.31 -13.99
C GLU A 127 -24.56 -12.11 -12.48
N ASP A 128 -23.68 -11.22 -12.02
CA ASP A 128 -23.48 -10.92 -10.59
C ASP A 128 -24.73 -10.33 -9.91
N MET A 129 -25.54 -9.58 -10.67
CA MET A 129 -26.80 -8.99 -10.16
C MET A 129 -27.95 -9.98 -10.06
N THR A 130 -27.92 -11.03 -10.88
CA THR A 130 -29.01 -12.00 -10.97
C THR A 130 -28.73 -13.25 -10.15
N ARG A 131 -27.47 -13.56 -9.87
CA ARG A 131 -27.04 -14.83 -9.27
C ARG A 131 -26.95 -14.78 -7.75
N LEU A 132 -27.68 -15.67 -7.08
CA LEU A 132 -27.69 -15.85 -5.63
C LEU A 132 -27.18 -17.25 -5.28
N TYR A 133 -26.04 -17.30 -4.59
CA TYR A 133 -25.49 -18.53 -4.05
C TYR A 133 -26.21 -18.88 -2.75
N THR A 134 -26.91 -20.02 -2.73
CA THR A 134 -27.85 -20.37 -1.66
C THR A 134 -27.40 -21.63 -0.94
N THR A 135 -27.37 -21.57 0.39
CA THR A 135 -27.17 -22.71 1.29
C THR A 135 -28.38 -22.85 2.21
N ILE A 136 -28.81 -24.08 2.45
CA ILE A 136 -29.84 -24.41 3.44
C ILE A 136 -29.18 -25.25 4.53
N TYR A 137 -29.43 -24.86 5.77
CA TYR A 137 -28.97 -25.53 6.97
C TYR A 137 -30.17 -26.17 7.68
N GLN A 138 -29.95 -27.31 8.32
CA GLN A 138 -30.91 -27.93 9.22
C GLN A 138 -30.82 -27.25 10.59
N GLY A 139 -31.92 -26.71 11.09
CA GLY A 139 -31.97 -25.93 12.33
C GLY A 139 -32.40 -24.47 12.14
N ASP A 140 -32.24 -23.66 13.20
CA ASP A 140 -32.73 -22.29 13.27
C ASP A 140 -31.70 -21.21 12.83
N SER A 141 -30.50 -21.61 12.43
CA SER A 141 -29.39 -20.72 12.06
C SER A 141 -28.38 -21.41 11.12
N ASP A 142 -27.42 -20.64 10.62
CA ASP A 142 -26.27 -21.08 9.83
C ASP A 142 -25.21 -21.87 10.61
N ALA A 143 -25.36 -22.00 11.94
CA ALA A 143 -24.56 -22.92 12.74
C ALA A 143 -25.01 -24.39 12.61
N GLY A 144 -26.12 -24.66 11.91
CA GLY A 144 -26.64 -26.00 11.65
C GLY A 144 -25.84 -26.81 10.63
N GLU A 145 -26.18 -28.08 10.45
CA GLU A 145 -25.57 -28.91 9.39
C GLU A 145 -26.09 -28.48 8.01
N VAL A 146 -25.23 -28.43 7.01
CA VAL A 146 -25.62 -28.09 5.63
C VAL A 146 -26.51 -29.18 5.06
N TRP A 147 -27.79 -28.86 4.84
CA TRP A 147 -28.74 -29.75 4.18
C TRP A 147 -28.54 -29.75 2.66
N GLY A 148 -28.36 -28.58 2.04
CA GLY A 148 -28.21 -28.48 0.59
C GLY A 148 -27.66 -27.14 0.10
N ARG A 149 -27.17 -27.14 -1.14
CA ARG A 149 -26.60 -25.96 -1.82
C ARG A 149 -27.11 -25.84 -3.25
N GLY A 150 -27.18 -24.62 -3.75
CA GLY A 150 -27.68 -24.34 -5.11
C GLY A 150 -27.55 -22.88 -5.50
N ILE A 151 -28.11 -22.55 -6.67
CA ILE A 151 -28.07 -21.20 -7.22
C ILE A 151 -29.48 -20.80 -7.65
N LEU A 152 -29.92 -19.64 -7.14
CA LEU A 152 -31.15 -18.98 -7.53
C LEU A 152 -30.83 -17.78 -8.42
N LEU A 153 -31.70 -17.50 -9.39
CA LEU A 153 -31.55 -16.44 -10.36
C LEU A 153 -32.73 -15.46 -10.26
N PHE A 154 -32.43 -14.17 -10.38
CA PHE A 154 -33.42 -13.14 -10.64
C PHE A 154 -33.76 -13.13 -12.14
N ASP A 155 -35.02 -13.34 -12.50
CA ASP A 155 -35.45 -13.19 -13.90
C ASP A 155 -35.51 -11.70 -14.27
N LEU A 156 -34.67 -11.26 -15.20
CA LEU A 156 -34.63 -9.87 -15.67
C LEU A 156 -35.98 -9.38 -16.23
N LYS A 157 -36.88 -10.28 -16.66
CA LYS A 157 -38.25 -9.92 -17.05
C LYS A 157 -39.07 -9.35 -15.89
N ASN A 158 -38.70 -9.65 -14.65
CA ASN A 158 -39.34 -9.16 -13.43
C ASN A 158 -38.77 -7.80 -12.96
N ALA A 159 -37.73 -7.26 -13.61
CA ALA A 159 -37.15 -5.96 -13.25
C ALA A 159 -38.18 -4.79 -13.28
N PRO A 160 -39.10 -4.69 -14.26
CA PRO A 160 -40.15 -3.66 -14.22
C PRO A 160 -41.12 -3.84 -13.04
N ALA A 161 -41.41 -5.09 -12.65
CA ALA A 161 -42.29 -5.39 -11.51
C ALA A 161 -41.61 -5.03 -10.17
N LEU A 162 -40.33 -5.38 -10.02
CA LEU A 162 -39.47 -4.95 -8.89
C LEU A 162 -39.49 -3.43 -8.75
N ALA A 163 -39.21 -2.69 -9.84
CA ALA A 163 -39.23 -1.23 -9.82
C ALA A 163 -40.62 -0.65 -9.48
N ALA A 164 -41.69 -1.26 -10.01
CA ALA A 164 -43.07 -0.83 -9.72
C ALA A 164 -43.50 -1.10 -8.27
N SER A 165 -42.92 -2.11 -7.61
CA SER A 165 -43.18 -2.48 -6.22
C SER A 165 -42.57 -1.51 -5.20
N MET A 166 -41.59 -0.69 -5.60
CA MET A 166 -40.88 0.23 -4.70
C MET A 166 -41.84 1.28 -4.10
N ARG A 167 -41.84 1.40 -2.78
CA ARG A 167 -42.68 2.33 -2.02
C ARG A 167 -41.89 3.01 -0.90
N ALA A 168 -42.01 4.33 -0.81
CA ALA A 168 -41.55 5.08 0.35
C ALA A 168 -42.61 5.03 1.46
N VAL A 169 -42.23 4.52 2.62
CA VAL A 169 -43.08 4.38 3.83
C VAL A 169 -42.90 5.62 4.70
N ASN A 170 -43.98 6.08 5.35
CA ASN A 170 -43.98 7.28 6.22
C ASN A 170 -43.72 8.64 5.53
N ALA A 171 -43.76 8.69 4.19
CA ALA A 171 -43.56 9.94 3.45
C ALA A 171 -44.75 10.90 3.59
N LYS A 172 -44.49 12.10 4.13
CA LYS A 172 -45.49 13.15 4.38
C LYS A 172 -45.69 14.10 3.21
N SER A 173 -44.83 14.03 2.20
CA SER A 173 -44.94 14.85 0.98
C SER A 173 -44.53 14.09 -0.28
N PRO A 174 -45.04 14.49 -1.47
CA PRO A 174 -44.58 13.95 -2.75
C PRO A 174 -43.07 14.11 -2.97
N TRP A 175 -42.48 15.19 -2.46
CA TRP A 175 -41.04 15.44 -2.54
C TRP A 175 -40.22 14.48 -1.69
N GLN A 176 -40.71 14.08 -0.51
CA GLN A 176 -40.08 13.04 0.30
C GLN A 176 -40.15 11.67 -0.36
N ARG A 177 -41.25 11.34 -1.04
CA ARG A 177 -41.38 10.10 -1.82
C ARG A 177 -40.37 10.04 -2.97
N LEU A 178 -40.27 11.14 -3.71
CA LEU A 178 -39.31 11.26 -4.81
C LEU A 178 -37.87 11.22 -4.30
N ALA A 179 -37.56 11.90 -3.20
CA ALA A 179 -36.24 11.89 -2.59
C ALA A 179 -35.85 10.48 -2.11
N ALA A 180 -36.74 9.76 -1.42
CA ALA A 180 -36.49 8.39 -0.97
C ALA A 180 -36.21 7.44 -2.15
N TYR A 181 -37.01 7.53 -3.21
CA TYR A 181 -36.79 6.74 -4.43
C TYR A 181 -35.46 7.06 -5.10
N LEU A 182 -35.18 8.35 -5.32
CA LEU A 182 -33.93 8.79 -5.96
C LEU A 182 -32.70 8.43 -5.12
N SER A 183 -32.78 8.52 -3.78
CA SER A 183 -31.68 8.15 -2.89
C SER A 183 -31.42 6.64 -2.88
N PHE A 184 -32.46 5.81 -2.81
CA PHE A 184 -32.31 4.36 -2.90
C PHE A 184 -31.79 3.91 -4.27
N ALA A 185 -32.36 4.45 -5.36
CA ALA A 185 -31.92 4.16 -6.72
C ALA A 185 -30.47 4.65 -6.96
N SER A 186 -30.12 5.84 -6.48
CA SER A 186 -28.76 6.39 -6.56
C SER A 186 -27.76 5.59 -5.73
N PHE A 187 -28.16 5.00 -4.61
CA PHE A 187 -27.29 4.17 -3.79
C PHE A 187 -27.05 2.79 -4.43
N ALA A 188 -28.12 2.14 -4.92
CA ALA A 188 -28.03 0.86 -5.61
C ALA A 188 -27.25 0.98 -6.92
N TRP A 189 -27.60 1.94 -7.79
CA TRP A 189 -26.91 2.18 -9.05
C TRP A 189 -25.52 2.82 -8.86
N GLY A 190 -25.38 3.71 -7.87
CA GLY A 190 -24.11 4.33 -7.53
C GLY A 190 -23.09 3.31 -7.05
N SER A 191 -23.46 2.42 -6.13
CA SER A 191 -22.57 1.36 -5.64
C SER A 191 -22.18 0.37 -6.74
N LEU A 192 -23.09 0.04 -7.68
CA LEU A 192 -22.80 -0.81 -8.83
C LEU A 192 -21.87 -0.11 -9.83
N ARG A 193 -22.17 1.14 -10.19
CA ARG A 193 -21.29 1.95 -11.03
C ARG A 193 -19.91 2.11 -10.40
N ASP A 194 -19.85 2.36 -9.09
CA ASP A 194 -18.60 2.54 -8.35
C ASP A 194 -17.78 1.24 -8.29
N GLU A 195 -18.42 0.06 -8.35
CA GLU A 195 -17.74 -1.24 -8.41
C GLU A 195 -17.27 -1.61 -9.82
N TYR A 196 -18.12 -1.45 -10.85
CA TYR A 196 -17.89 -1.92 -12.23
C TYR A 196 -17.34 -0.85 -13.19
N MET A 197 -17.22 0.41 -12.77
CA MET A 197 -16.59 1.48 -13.57
C MET A 197 -15.35 2.05 -12.88
N LYS A 198 -14.66 1.27 -12.04
CA LYS A 198 -13.43 1.70 -11.34
C LYS A 198 -12.38 2.26 -12.30
N ASP A 199 -12.17 1.59 -13.43
CA ASP A 199 -11.18 2.00 -14.45
C ASP A 199 -11.56 3.29 -15.22
N ILE A 200 -12.83 3.70 -15.19
CA ILE A 200 -13.36 4.88 -15.91
C ILE A 200 -13.75 6.00 -14.92
N ARG A 201 -13.59 5.77 -13.60
CA ARG A 201 -14.04 6.68 -12.55
C ARG A 201 -13.18 7.95 -12.49
N ILE A 202 -13.84 9.10 -12.65
CA ILE A 202 -13.24 10.45 -12.53
C ILE A 202 -13.64 11.13 -11.19
N LEU A 203 -14.39 10.47 -10.30
CA LEU A 203 -14.78 11.07 -9.00
C LEU A 203 -14.73 10.05 -7.88
N TYR A 204 -13.77 10.18 -6.98
CA TYR A 204 -13.56 9.40 -5.76
C TYR A 204 -14.28 10.04 -4.57
N ASP A 205 -15.01 9.22 -3.82
CA ASP A 205 -15.66 9.57 -2.56
C ASP A 205 -15.38 8.47 -1.53
N ALA A 206 -14.88 8.83 -0.34
CA ALA A 206 -14.75 7.92 0.79
C ALA A 206 -15.18 8.59 2.09
N GLU A 207 -16.05 7.94 2.85
CA GLU A 207 -16.52 8.42 4.15
C GLU A 207 -15.75 7.75 5.30
N TYR A 208 -15.59 8.47 6.40
CA TYR A 208 -15.04 7.93 7.62
C TYR A 208 -15.61 8.64 8.85
N ASP A 209 -15.74 7.90 9.95
CA ASP A 209 -16.01 8.41 11.28
C ASP A 209 -14.85 8.03 12.21
N GLU A 210 -14.46 8.94 13.10
CA GLU A 210 -13.41 8.75 14.09
C GLU A 210 -13.89 9.29 15.44
N LEU A 211 -13.66 8.54 16.51
CA LEU A 211 -13.87 8.93 17.90
C LEU A 211 -12.56 8.72 18.67
N ALA A 212 -12.16 9.74 19.43
CA ALA A 212 -11.07 9.65 20.37
C ALA A 212 -11.51 10.23 21.73
N LEU A 213 -11.30 9.47 22.80
CA LEU A 213 -11.69 9.80 24.17
C LEU A 213 -10.51 9.55 25.12
N SER A 214 -10.29 10.47 26.04
CA SER A 214 -9.26 10.37 27.07
C SER A 214 -9.83 10.83 28.41
N GLY A 215 -9.35 10.23 29.49
CA GLY A 215 -9.75 10.63 30.83
C GLY A 215 -9.38 9.62 31.89
N VAL A 216 -10.15 9.66 32.99
CA VAL A 216 -10.01 8.75 34.12
C VAL A 216 -11.26 7.90 34.22
N ALA A 217 -11.09 6.59 34.41
CA ALA A 217 -12.17 5.66 34.73
C ALA A 217 -11.94 5.02 36.11
N ARG A 218 -13.01 4.58 36.75
CA ARG A 218 -13.00 3.96 38.07
C ARG A 218 -13.48 2.52 37.98
N ASP A 219 -12.82 1.63 38.70
CA ASP A 219 -13.30 0.26 38.87
C ASP A 219 -14.35 0.14 39.98
N ALA A 220 -14.84 -1.07 40.22
CA ALA A 220 -15.81 -1.38 41.27
C ALA A 220 -15.30 -1.02 42.69
N GLU A 221 -13.98 -1.06 42.91
CA GLU A 221 -13.34 -0.65 44.17
C GLU A 221 -13.07 0.86 44.25
N GLY A 222 -13.40 1.63 43.20
CA GLY A 222 -13.22 3.07 43.11
C GLY A 222 -11.80 3.52 42.77
N ARG A 223 -10.89 2.59 42.44
CA ARG A 223 -9.52 2.91 42.01
C ARG A 223 -9.58 3.59 40.65
N ALA A 224 -8.85 4.69 40.52
CA ALA A 224 -8.84 5.53 39.34
C ALA A 224 -7.68 5.14 38.41
N SER A 225 -7.99 4.87 37.15
CA SER A 225 -7.01 4.57 36.11
C SER A 225 -7.19 5.51 34.92
N PRO A 226 -6.10 6.11 34.40
CA PRO A 226 -6.17 6.83 33.14
C PRO A 226 -6.48 5.87 31.99
N PHE A 227 -7.24 6.31 31.01
CA PHE A 227 -7.51 5.54 29.80
C PHE A 227 -7.47 6.42 28.56
N PHE A 228 -7.24 5.78 27.41
CA PHE A 228 -7.43 6.37 26.10
C PHE A 228 -8.13 5.37 25.20
N LEU A 229 -9.24 5.78 24.60
CA LEU A 229 -10.05 4.99 23.67
C LEU A 229 -10.06 5.70 22.32
N ALA A 230 -9.75 4.96 21.26
CA ALA A 230 -9.91 5.41 19.89
C ALA A 230 -10.67 4.35 19.09
N SER A 231 -11.61 4.77 18.26
CA SER A 231 -12.35 3.88 17.37
C SER A 231 -12.79 4.65 16.16
N GLY A 232 -12.79 4.00 15.01
CA GLY A 232 -13.34 4.60 13.81
C GLY A 232 -13.76 3.59 12.76
N VAL A 233 -14.59 4.09 11.86
CA VAL A 233 -15.22 3.35 10.77
C VAL A 233 -14.75 4.00 9.48
N ARG A 234 -14.00 3.26 8.65
CA ARG A 234 -13.52 3.74 7.35
C ARG A 234 -14.29 3.03 6.27
N GLY A 235 -14.93 3.79 5.39
CA GLY A 235 -15.63 3.25 4.23
C GLY A 235 -14.68 2.69 3.18
N LYS A 236 -15.25 1.89 2.28
CA LYS A 236 -14.53 1.32 1.13
C LYS A 236 -13.80 2.40 0.33
N GLY A 237 -12.54 2.14 -0.01
CA GLY A 237 -11.68 3.05 -0.75
C GLY A 237 -10.92 4.04 0.13
N TYR A 238 -11.26 4.20 1.41
CA TYR A 238 -10.48 5.06 2.30
C TYR A 238 -9.06 4.50 2.53
N PRO A 239 -8.01 5.33 2.64
CA PRO A 239 -7.98 6.76 2.30
C PRO A 239 -7.67 7.03 0.82
N TRP A 240 -7.12 6.06 0.07
CA TRP A 240 -6.50 6.29 -1.23
C TRP A 240 -7.00 5.43 -2.41
N GLY A 241 -8.01 4.58 -2.24
CA GLY A 241 -8.74 4.03 -3.38
C GLY A 241 -8.75 2.52 -3.56
N ASP A 242 -7.94 1.75 -2.82
CA ASP A 242 -7.71 0.30 -3.05
C ASP A 242 -8.93 -0.63 -2.91
N GLY A 243 -10.14 -0.09 -2.77
CA GLY A 243 -11.35 -0.88 -2.61
C GLY A 243 -11.45 -1.60 -1.25
N GLU A 244 -10.53 -1.34 -0.32
CA GLU A 244 -10.55 -1.91 1.03
C GLU A 244 -11.21 -0.95 2.04
N CYS A 245 -11.59 -1.49 3.19
CA CYS A 245 -12.13 -0.77 4.34
C CYS A 245 -11.54 -1.33 5.64
N PHE A 246 -11.67 -0.58 6.74
CA PHE A 246 -11.37 -1.13 8.07
C PHE A 246 -12.10 -0.37 9.17
N TRP A 247 -12.43 -1.12 10.20
CA TRP A 247 -13.06 -0.67 11.43
C TRP A 247 -12.13 -1.05 12.57
N ASP A 248 -11.98 -0.17 13.54
CA ASP A 248 -11.06 -0.42 14.65
C ASP A 248 -11.63 0.01 16.00
N LEU A 249 -11.06 -0.60 17.04
CA LEU A 249 -11.19 -0.18 18.42
C LEU A 249 -9.84 -0.40 19.11
N LEU A 250 -9.27 0.67 19.64
CA LEU A 250 -8.05 0.69 20.42
C LEU A 250 -8.38 1.22 21.81
N LEU A 251 -7.95 0.51 22.85
CA LEU A 251 -8.13 0.90 24.24
C LEU A 251 -6.83 0.67 25.01
N VAL A 252 -6.32 1.70 25.68
CA VAL A 252 -5.27 1.55 26.68
C VAL A 252 -5.77 2.00 28.04
N VAL A 253 -5.38 1.28 29.08
CA VAL A 253 -5.74 1.57 30.47
C VAL A 253 -4.48 1.51 31.32
N GLY A 254 -4.25 2.51 32.16
CA GLY A 254 -3.09 2.56 33.05
C GLY A 254 -3.04 1.33 33.97
N ASP A 255 -1.86 0.72 34.09
CA ASP A 255 -1.63 -0.49 34.89
C ASP A 255 -1.29 -0.22 36.37
N GLY A 256 -1.20 1.07 36.76
CA GLY A 256 -0.83 1.51 38.10
C GLY A 256 0.68 1.59 38.37
N ASN A 257 1.52 1.08 37.48
CA ASN A 257 2.99 1.08 37.58
C ASN A 257 3.66 2.05 36.59
N GLY A 258 2.89 2.93 35.96
CA GLY A 258 3.35 3.86 34.93
C GLY A 258 3.33 3.29 33.50
N GLY A 259 2.83 2.07 33.32
CA GLY A 259 2.57 1.46 32.01
C GLY A 259 1.08 1.41 31.66
N PHE A 260 0.76 0.65 30.61
CA PHE A 260 -0.60 0.47 30.11
C PHE A 260 -0.88 -1.00 29.80
N ARG A 261 -2.08 -1.47 30.15
CA ARG A 261 -2.72 -2.62 29.49
C ARG A 261 -3.26 -2.14 28.15
N ARG A 262 -3.08 -2.95 27.11
CA ARG A 262 -3.34 -2.55 25.72
C ARG A 262 -4.30 -3.54 25.07
N TYR A 263 -5.37 -3.01 24.50
CA TYR A 263 -6.37 -3.79 23.80
C TYR A 263 -6.63 -3.21 22.43
N ALA A 264 -6.74 -4.08 21.43
CA ALA A 264 -7.08 -3.66 20.09
C ALA A 264 -7.87 -4.74 19.34
N ILE A 265 -8.72 -4.29 18.43
CA ILE A 265 -9.29 -5.10 17.37
C ILE A 265 -9.33 -4.23 16.12
N VAL A 266 -8.89 -4.80 15.00
CA VAL A 266 -9.08 -4.23 13.67
C VAL A 266 -9.57 -5.33 12.76
N ASP A 267 -10.58 -5.02 11.96
CA ASP A 267 -11.03 -5.89 10.87
C ASP A 267 -11.66 -5.02 9.78
N ARG A 268 -12.03 -5.59 8.63
CA ARG A 268 -12.78 -4.89 7.58
C ARG A 268 -14.11 -4.35 8.11
N VAL A 269 -14.77 -5.14 8.95
CA VAL A 269 -16.04 -4.83 9.63
C VAL A 269 -16.02 -5.47 11.02
N LEU A 270 -16.55 -4.76 12.02
CA LEU A 270 -16.73 -5.29 13.37
C LEU A 270 -18.23 -5.44 13.66
N VAL A 271 -18.75 -6.67 13.56
CA VAL A 271 -20.20 -7.02 13.67
C VAL A 271 -20.86 -6.52 14.98
N GLY A 272 -20.07 -6.25 16.01
CA GLY A 272 -20.53 -5.73 17.31
C GLY A 272 -20.42 -4.22 17.50
N LEU A 273 -19.87 -3.46 16.56
CA LEU A 273 -19.62 -2.03 16.69
C LEU A 273 -20.81 -1.20 16.15
N ASP A 274 -21.49 -0.47 17.05
CA ASP A 274 -22.43 0.58 16.69
C ASP A 274 -21.91 1.94 17.17
N MET A 275 -21.38 2.73 16.23
CA MET A 275 -20.87 4.07 16.50
C MET A 275 -21.64 5.10 15.66
N ASP A 276 -22.34 6.02 16.33
CA ASP A 276 -22.94 7.20 15.69
C ASP A 276 -22.46 8.47 16.42
N VAL A 277 -21.38 9.04 15.89
CA VAL A 277 -20.77 10.27 16.41
C VAL A 277 -21.74 11.46 16.41
N SER A 278 -22.75 11.45 15.53
CA SER A 278 -23.73 12.54 15.43
C SER A 278 -24.86 12.44 16.45
N ARG A 279 -25.17 11.22 16.89
CA ARG A 279 -26.16 10.94 17.95
C ARG A 279 -25.53 10.81 19.33
N GLY A 280 -24.20 10.70 19.41
CA GLY A 280 -23.48 10.57 20.67
C GLY A 280 -23.63 9.18 21.30
N SER A 281 -23.72 8.13 20.47
CA SER A 281 -23.77 6.75 20.95
C SER A 281 -22.54 5.99 20.48
N PHE A 282 -21.90 5.28 21.42
CA PHE A 282 -20.83 4.33 21.13
C PHE A 282 -21.12 3.02 21.87
N HIS A 283 -21.27 1.94 21.11
CA HIS A 283 -21.47 0.60 21.64
C HIS A 283 -20.58 -0.40 20.90
N TYR A 284 -19.93 -1.29 21.65
CA TYR A 284 -19.17 -2.40 21.12
C TYR A 284 -19.37 -3.64 21.99
N ASP A 285 -19.87 -4.73 21.41
CA ASP A 285 -19.89 -6.05 22.03
C ASP A 285 -19.26 -7.08 21.09
N GLY A 286 -18.08 -7.59 21.44
CA GLY A 286 -17.35 -8.47 20.54
C GLY A 286 -15.94 -8.86 20.99
N PRO A 287 -15.22 -9.64 20.15
CA PRO A 287 -13.85 -10.06 20.44
C PRO A 287 -12.88 -8.88 20.40
N ILE A 288 -11.95 -8.85 21.35
CA ILE A 288 -10.82 -7.90 21.35
C ILE A 288 -9.53 -8.63 21.71
N TYR A 289 -8.38 -8.11 21.31
CA TYR A 289 -7.09 -8.72 21.64
C TYR A 289 -6.31 -7.88 22.66
N GLU A 290 -5.79 -8.53 23.69
CA GLU A 290 -4.75 -7.98 24.57
C GLU A 290 -3.38 -8.09 23.88
N ILE A 291 -2.61 -6.99 23.86
CA ILE A 291 -1.38 -6.82 23.08
C ILE A 291 -0.18 -6.59 24.00
N ASP A 292 0.63 -7.62 24.23
CA ASP A 292 1.76 -7.55 25.16
C ASP A 292 2.96 -6.77 24.60
N GLY A 293 3.26 -6.94 23.31
CA GLY A 293 4.44 -6.35 22.64
C GLY A 293 4.29 -4.89 22.22
N GLY A 294 3.13 -4.27 22.48
CA GLY A 294 2.84 -2.88 22.06
C GLY A 294 2.55 -2.71 20.57
N SER A 295 2.78 -3.71 19.71
CA SER A 295 2.43 -3.66 18.29
C SER A 295 1.85 -4.98 17.76
N THR A 296 0.98 -4.89 16.76
CA THR A 296 0.40 -6.04 16.05
C THR A 296 -0.11 -5.62 14.65
N SER A 297 -0.72 -6.54 13.92
CA SER A 297 -1.33 -6.32 12.60
C SER A 297 -2.67 -7.03 12.47
N LEU A 298 -3.49 -6.63 11.50
CA LEU A 298 -4.75 -7.31 11.18
C LEU A 298 -4.49 -8.79 10.85
N SER A 299 -3.48 -9.08 10.01
CA SER A 299 -3.12 -10.46 9.70
C SER A 299 -2.70 -11.26 10.94
N ALA A 300 -1.86 -10.68 11.81
CA ALA A 300 -1.45 -11.35 13.06
C ALA A 300 -2.63 -11.59 14.02
N MET A 301 -3.58 -10.67 14.11
CA MET A 301 -4.80 -10.85 14.90
C MET A 301 -5.64 -12.02 14.38
N ARG A 302 -5.85 -12.10 13.06
CA ARG A 302 -6.60 -13.22 12.43
C ARG A 302 -5.92 -14.57 12.61
N ASP A 303 -4.59 -14.58 12.62
CA ASP A 303 -3.80 -15.79 12.87
C ASP A 303 -3.56 -16.08 14.36
N HIS A 304 -4.07 -15.23 15.27
CA HIS A 304 -3.80 -15.27 16.71
C HIS A 304 -2.30 -15.29 17.08
N ARG A 305 -1.46 -14.59 16.30
CA ARG A 305 0.00 -14.51 16.51
C ARG A 305 0.37 -13.36 17.44
N GLY A 306 0.96 -13.69 18.60
CA GLY A 306 1.48 -12.68 19.54
C GLY A 306 0.41 -11.80 20.18
N VAL A 307 -0.83 -12.29 20.22
CA VAL A 307 -2.00 -11.59 20.77
C VAL A 307 -2.84 -12.56 21.61
N THR A 308 -3.55 -12.05 22.61
CA THR A 308 -4.40 -12.88 23.47
C THR A 308 -5.86 -12.46 23.35
N LEU A 309 -6.74 -13.38 22.94
CA LEU A 309 -8.17 -13.11 22.75
C LEU A 309 -8.88 -12.81 24.09
N ARG A 310 -9.77 -11.81 24.05
CA ARG A 310 -10.67 -11.36 25.11
C ARG A 310 -12.05 -11.04 24.51
N GLN A 311 -13.04 -10.85 25.37
CA GLN A 311 -14.35 -10.31 25.01
C GLN A 311 -14.47 -8.90 25.58
N ALA A 312 -14.90 -7.93 24.76
CA ALA A 312 -15.22 -6.58 25.20
C ALA A 312 -16.73 -6.35 25.18
N SER A 313 -17.21 -5.62 26.18
CA SER A 313 -18.52 -4.99 26.21
C SER A 313 -18.33 -3.53 26.65
N ILE A 314 -18.48 -2.61 25.71
CA ILE A 314 -18.28 -1.18 25.93
C ILE A 314 -19.54 -0.44 25.49
N SER A 315 -20.13 0.34 26.39
CA SER A 315 -21.31 1.14 26.10
C SER A 315 -21.14 2.53 26.70
N LEU A 316 -21.10 3.57 25.87
CA LEU A 316 -20.91 4.95 26.28
C LEU A 316 -22.03 5.84 25.72
N GLU A 317 -22.68 6.60 26.60
CA GLU A 317 -23.53 7.72 26.22
C GLU A 317 -22.71 9.01 26.20
N LEU A 318 -22.77 9.72 25.09
CA LEU A 318 -21.93 10.88 24.82
C LEU A 318 -22.79 12.12 24.57
N ASP A 319 -22.43 13.22 25.24
CA ASP A 319 -22.90 14.55 24.89
C ASP A 319 -22.00 15.11 23.79
N VAL A 320 -22.54 15.20 22.58
CA VAL A 320 -21.81 15.67 21.39
C VAL A 320 -22.26 17.06 20.99
N ARG A 321 -21.29 17.95 20.72
CA ARG A 321 -21.55 19.26 20.13
C ARG A 321 -20.87 19.37 18.77
N ALA A 322 -21.69 19.35 17.72
CA ALA A 322 -21.23 19.60 16.36
C ALA A 322 -20.67 21.02 16.24
N LEU A 323 -19.52 21.14 15.59
CA LEU A 323 -18.89 22.41 15.24
C LEU A 323 -19.06 22.68 13.75
N GLU A 324 -18.64 23.88 13.31
CA GLU A 324 -18.77 24.27 11.91
C GLU A 324 -18.03 23.28 10.99
N ALA A 325 -18.76 22.70 10.05
CA ALA A 325 -18.20 21.81 9.05
C ALA A 325 -17.20 22.61 8.20
N THR A 326 -15.99 22.09 8.09
CA THR A 326 -14.89 22.79 7.44
C THR A 326 -14.13 21.87 6.50
N SER A 327 -13.42 22.46 5.55
CA SER A 327 -12.61 21.73 4.59
C SER A 327 -11.15 21.75 5.02
N VAL A 328 -10.54 20.59 5.27
CA VAL A 328 -9.20 20.46 5.86
C VAL A 328 -8.39 19.35 5.20
N PRO A 329 -7.12 19.56 4.79
CA PRO A 329 -6.43 20.82 4.55
C PRO A 329 -6.91 21.61 3.32
N PHE A 330 -8.01 21.20 2.70
CA PHE A 330 -8.32 21.49 1.30
C PHE A 330 -9.47 22.49 1.12
N SER A 331 -9.21 23.79 1.10
CA SER A 331 -10.15 24.69 0.42
C SER A 331 -9.61 25.02 -0.97
N THR A 332 -9.99 24.25 -2.00
CA THR A 332 -9.59 24.65 -3.36
C THR A 332 -10.48 25.81 -3.81
N ASP A 333 -9.93 27.02 -3.86
CA ASP A 333 -10.61 28.18 -4.42
C ASP A 333 -11.10 27.83 -5.83
N ARG A 334 -12.43 27.81 -6.00
CA ARG A 334 -13.10 27.47 -7.26
C ARG A 334 -12.52 28.22 -8.46
N ARG A 335 -12.05 29.46 -8.28
CA ARG A 335 -11.43 30.25 -9.36
C ARG A 335 -10.06 29.71 -9.78
N LYS A 336 -9.24 29.28 -8.81
CA LYS A 336 -7.93 28.67 -9.07
C LYS A 336 -8.09 27.31 -9.73
N LEU A 337 -9.03 26.50 -9.25
CA LEU A 337 -9.33 25.19 -9.85
C LEU A 337 -9.84 25.35 -11.29
N ARG A 338 -10.74 26.31 -11.58
CA ARG A 338 -11.21 26.59 -12.95
C ARG A 338 -10.09 26.99 -13.91
N HIS A 339 -9.09 27.74 -13.43
CA HIS A 339 -7.94 28.12 -14.25
C HIS A 339 -6.99 26.94 -14.52
N VAL A 340 -6.83 26.03 -13.56
CA VAL A 340 -6.07 24.78 -13.74
C VAL A 340 -6.82 23.85 -14.70
N LEU A 341 -8.09 23.54 -14.41
CA LEU A 341 -8.95 22.67 -15.21
C LEU A 341 -9.19 23.19 -16.63
N GLY A 342 -9.27 24.50 -16.84
CA GLY A 342 -9.39 25.12 -18.17
C GLY A 342 -8.19 24.86 -19.09
N ARG A 343 -7.04 24.41 -18.56
CA ARG A 343 -5.88 23.97 -19.37
C ARG A 343 -5.95 22.51 -19.81
N PHE A 344 -6.86 21.71 -19.23
CA PHE A 344 -6.99 20.27 -19.47
C PHE A 344 -8.20 19.90 -20.36
N GLY A 345 -8.86 20.90 -20.97
CA GLY A 345 -9.92 20.71 -21.99
C GLY A 345 -11.36 20.73 -21.44
N GLU A 346 -12.33 20.84 -22.36
CA GLU A 346 -13.78 20.91 -22.08
C GLU A 346 -14.33 19.61 -21.44
N ALA A 347 -13.74 18.45 -21.77
CA ALA A 347 -14.17 17.15 -21.28
C ALA A 347 -14.12 16.99 -19.74
N VAL A 348 -13.16 17.63 -19.06
CA VAL A 348 -13.07 17.60 -17.58
C VAL A 348 -14.11 18.54 -16.95
N GLN A 349 -14.52 19.59 -17.65
CA GLN A 349 -15.54 20.54 -17.18
C GLN A 349 -16.97 20.00 -17.35
N GLU A 350 -17.22 19.13 -18.33
CA GLU A 350 -18.51 18.45 -18.51
C GLU A 350 -18.79 17.36 -17.46
N VAL A 351 -17.73 16.71 -16.93
CA VAL A 351 -17.88 15.57 -16.01
C VAL A 351 -17.89 15.98 -14.54
N LEU A 352 -17.34 17.15 -14.17
CA LEU A 352 -17.34 17.66 -12.79
C LEU A 352 -18.71 18.29 -12.45
N PRO A 353 -19.53 17.69 -11.58
CA PRO A 353 -20.81 18.28 -11.19
C PRO A 353 -20.56 19.60 -10.46
N SER A 354 -21.35 20.62 -10.77
CA SER A 354 -21.34 21.92 -10.09
C SER A 354 -21.59 21.84 -8.56
N ASN A 355 -21.99 20.67 -8.05
CA ASN A 355 -22.33 20.39 -6.65
C ASN A 355 -21.35 19.47 -5.91
N HIS A 356 -20.20 19.09 -6.52
CA HIS A 356 -19.26 18.12 -5.93
C HIS A 356 -17.86 18.74 -5.71
N PRO A 357 -17.64 19.46 -4.59
CA PRO A 357 -16.36 20.11 -4.33
C PRO A 357 -15.28 19.09 -3.94
N LEU A 358 -14.10 19.21 -4.54
CA LEU A 358 -12.92 18.37 -4.21
C LEU A 358 -12.28 18.83 -2.90
N GLY A 359 -11.82 17.85 -2.12
CA GLY A 359 -11.17 18.08 -0.83
C GLY A 359 -11.70 17.14 0.24
N ARG A 360 -11.24 17.37 1.47
CA ARG A 360 -11.71 16.63 2.63
C ARG A 360 -12.56 17.55 3.48
N PHE A 361 -13.81 17.14 3.66
CA PHE A 361 -14.79 17.85 4.45
C PHE A 361 -14.91 17.14 5.78
N VAL A 362 -14.78 17.87 6.87
CA VAL A 362 -14.89 17.31 8.21
C VAL A 362 -15.89 18.11 9.01
N THR A 363 -16.71 17.42 9.78
CA THR A 363 -17.50 17.98 10.87
C THR A 363 -16.89 17.47 12.16
N PRO A 364 -16.18 18.34 12.91
CA PRO A 364 -15.67 17.97 14.21
C PRO A 364 -16.75 18.11 15.28
N TYR A 365 -16.64 17.28 16.32
CA TYR A 365 -17.53 17.26 17.46
C TYR A 365 -16.68 17.32 18.73
N ALA A 366 -17.03 18.23 19.64
CA ALA A 366 -16.56 18.12 21.02
C ALA A 366 -17.39 17.05 21.72
N VAL A 367 -16.74 16.12 22.41
CA VAL A 367 -17.38 14.95 23.03
C VAL A 367 -17.17 14.98 24.53
N LYS A 368 -18.25 14.84 25.29
CA LYS A 368 -18.22 14.64 26.75
C LYS A 368 -18.90 13.31 27.08
N VAL A 369 -18.30 12.53 27.96
CA VAL A 369 -18.91 11.29 28.43
C VAL A 369 -19.99 11.66 29.43
N ARG A 370 -21.22 11.19 29.22
CA ARG A 370 -22.33 11.37 30.17
C ARG A 370 -22.38 10.23 31.17
N SER A 371 -22.32 9.01 30.66
CA SER A 371 -22.33 7.76 31.41
C SER A 371 -21.82 6.63 30.52
N GLY A 372 -21.50 5.48 31.12
CA GLY A 372 -21.13 4.29 30.37
C GLY A 372 -20.29 3.31 31.19
N GLN A 373 -20.00 2.17 30.58
CA GLN A 373 -19.22 1.10 31.17
C GLN A 373 -18.30 0.48 30.11
N MET A 374 -17.11 0.08 30.52
CA MET A 374 -16.13 -0.61 29.70
C MET A 374 -15.71 -1.90 30.41
N GLN A 375 -16.11 -3.03 29.87
CA GLN A 375 -15.77 -4.35 30.41
C GLN A 375 -14.89 -5.13 29.43
N ILE A 376 -13.86 -5.80 29.98
CA ILE A 376 -13.04 -6.77 29.26
C ILE A 376 -13.03 -8.06 30.08
N ALA A 377 -13.36 -9.17 29.44
CA ALA A 377 -13.45 -10.49 30.06
C ALA A 377 -12.65 -11.53 29.28
N VAL A 378 -12.31 -12.62 29.96
CA VAL A 378 -11.91 -13.86 29.27
C VAL A 378 -13.13 -14.40 28.51
N PRO A 379 -13.00 -14.92 27.27
CA PRO A 379 -14.13 -15.50 26.56
C PRO A 379 -14.81 -16.60 27.39
N HIS A 380 -16.12 -16.47 27.63
CA HIS A 380 -16.90 -17.34 28.52
C HIS A 380 -16.37 -17.46 29.97
N GLY A 381 -15.59 -16.48 30.43
CA GLY A 381 -14.91 -16.49 31.72
C GLY A 381 -15.20 -15.26 32.57
N ALA A 382 -14.30 -14.99 33.52
CA ALA A 382 -14.43 -13.86 34.44
C ALA A 382 -14.13 -12.51 33.76
N VAL A 383 -14.76 -11.46 34.28
CA VAL A 383 -14.43 -10.06 33.93
C VAL A 383 -13.08 -9.72 34.56
N GLU A 384 -12.11 -9.34 33.74
CA GLU A 384 -10.76 -8.94 34.17
C GLU A 384 -10.65 -7.42 34.39
N LEU A 385 -11.52 -6.66 33.72
CA LEU A 385 -11.54 -5.21 33.78
C LEU A 385 -12.99 -4.76 33.68
N ASP A 386 -13.43 -3.95 34.64
CA ASP A 386 -14.74 -3.32 34.66
C ASP A 386 -14.56 -1.87 35.10
N LEU A 387 -14.73 -0.94 34.16
CA LEU A 387 -14.43 0.47 34.35
C LEU A 387 -15.63 1.35 34.01
N THR A 388 -15.92 2.30 34.88
CA THR A 388 -16.88 3.38 34.66
C THR A 388 -16.11 4.69 34.44
N PRO A 389 -16.16 5.30 33.25
CA PRO A 389 -15.56 6.62 33.00
C PRO A 389 -16.11 7.67 33.97
N ALA A 390 -15.23 8.53 34.51
CA ALA A 390 -15.61 9.63 35.39
C ALA A 390 -15.94 10.87 34.53
N PRO A 391 -17.22 11.24 34.34
CA PRO A 391 -17.65 12.27 33.37
C PRO A 391 -16.91 13.61 33.49
N GLU A 392 -16.61 14.03 34.71
CA GLU A 392 -15.94 15.29 35.03
C GLU A 392 -14.47 15.32 34.61
N SER A 393 -13.85 14.14 34.46
CA SER A 393 -12.44 13.95 34.13
C SER A 393 -12.24 13.40 32.71
N CYS A 394 -13.28 13.38 31.89
CA CYS A 394 -13.24 12.85 30.53
C CYS A 394 -13.51 13.95 29.50
N PHE A 395 -12.78 13.90 28.39
CA PHE A 395 -13.05 14.71 27.21
C PHE A 395 -12.69 13.93 25.94
N GLY A 396 -13.27 14.32 24.83
CA GLY A 396 -12.89 13.74 23.55
C GLY A 396 -13.24 14.61 22.36
N GLN A 397 -12.84 14.07 21.21
CA GLN A 397 -13.16 14.61 19.91
C GLN A 397 -13.71 13.48 19.04
N ALA A 398 -14.76 13.78 18.29
CA ALA A 398 -15.16 12.94 17.18
C ALA A 398 -15.08 13.74 15.87
N THR A 399 -14.86 13.04 14.77
CA THR A 399 -14.79 13.61 13.44
C THR A 399 -15.59 12.75 12.50
N ARG A 400 -16.56 13.36 11.83
CA ARG A 400 -17.17 12.79 10.64
C ARG A 400 -16.56 13.44 9.42
N GLY A 401 -16.13 12.66 8.44
CA GLY A 401 -15.55 13.23 7.24
C GLY A 401 -15.82 12.48 5.94
N THR A 402 -15.64 13.23 4.86
CA THR A 402 -15.73 12.73 3.49
C THR A 402 -14.51 13.22 2.72
N LEU A 403 -13.78 12.29 2.11
CA LEU A 403 -12.73 12.54 1.14
C LEU A 403 -13.35 12.55 -0.26
N ARG A 404 -13.16 13.65 -1.00
CA ARG A 404 -13.66 13.81 -2.36
C ARG A 404 -12.52 14.16 -3.31
N ASN A 405 -12.31 13.40 -4.37
CA ASN A 405 -11.25 13.65 -5.34
C ASN A 405 -11.64 13.28 -6.78
N LEU A 406 -10.85 13.67 -7.79
CA LEU A 406 -11.07 13.36 -9.20
C LEU A 406 -10.62 11.93 -9.60
N LYS A 407 -10.03 11.18 -8.67
CA LYS A 407 -9.68 9.75 -8.72
C LYS A 407 -9.21 9.33 -7.33
N GLU A 408 -9.03 8.03 -7.12
CA GLU A 408 -8.30 7.42 -6.01
C GLU A 408 -7.04 8.24 -5.66
N PRO A 409 -7.00 8.92 -4.49
CA PRO A 409 -5.99 9.92 -4.25
C PRO A 409 -4.63 9.25 -4.00
N THR A 410 -3.63 9.62 -4.80
CA THR A 410 -2.21 9.34 -4.51
C THR A 410 -1.69 10.21 -3.35
N LEU A 411 -2.49 10.45 -2.31
CA LEU A 411 -2.17 11.36 -1.21
C LEU A 411 -1.81 10.58 0.06
N LEU A 412 -0.65 10.90 0.63
CA LEU A 412 -0.27 10.40 1.94
C LEU A 412 -1.11 11.15 2.95
N TYR A 413 -1.86 10.40 3.72
CA TYR A 413 -2.71 10.92 4.76
C TYR A 413 -2.05 10.66 6.10
N SER A 414 -1.96 11.68 6.95
CA SER A 414 -1.64 11.48 8.35
C SER A 414 -2.48 12.39 9.22
N TYR A 415 -2.88 11.85 10.36
CA TYR A 415 -3.74 12.49 11.33
C TYR A 415 -3.21 12.16 12.71
N VAL A 416 -3.03 13.18 13.55
CA VAL A 416 -2.73 12.99 14.97
C VAL A 416 -3.67 13.87 15.77
N CYS A 417 -4.27 13.32 16.82
CA CYS A 417 -5.18 14.06 17.70
C CYS A 417 -4.86 13.81 19.15
N SER A 418 -4.27 14.81 19.80
CA SER A 418 -4.06 14.82 21.25
C SER A 418 -5.32 15.28 21.97
N ILE A 419 -5.53 14.74 23.17
CA ILE A 419 -6.66 15.10 24.03
C ILE A 419 -6.13 15.49 25.40
N ARG A 420 -6.60 16.63 25.91
CA ARG A 420 -6.30 17.15 27.25
C ARG A 420 -7.61 17.27 28.05
N PRO A 421 -7.99 16.20 28.78
CA PRO A 421 -9.23 16.17 29.53
C PRO A 421 -9.34 17.29 30.57
N GLU A 422 -8.22 17.63 31.22
CA GLU A 422 -8.14 18.69 32.23
C GLU A 422 -8.40 20.09 31.67
N GLU A 423 -8.05 20.33 30.41
CA GLU A 423 -8.34 21.59 29.71
C GLU A 423 -9.62 21.52 28.86
N ARG A 424 -10.28 20.36 28.82
CA ARG A 424 -11.43 20.08 27.95
C ARG A 424 -11.17 20.51 26.51
N SER A 425 -10.00 20.13 26.02
CA SER A 425 -9.51 20.49 24.69
C SER A 425 -8.93 19.27 23.99
N ALA A 426 -9.00 19.30 22.66
CA ALA A 426 -8.37 18.35 21.76
C ALA A 426 -7.70 19.11 20.62
N ARG A 427 -6.52 18.67 20.22
CA ARG A 427 -5.71 19.28 19.17
C ARG A 427 -5.43 18.24 18.10
N SER A 428 -6.05 18.43 16.94
CA SER A 428 -5.87 17.60 15.75
C SER A 428 -4.93 18.27 14.75
N GLN A 429 -3.85 17.61 14.36
CA GLN A 429 -3.01 18.01 13.23
C GLN A 429 -3.21 17.03 12.06
N LEU A 430 -3.46 17.58 10.88
CA LEU A 430 -3.69 16.81 9.66
C LEU A 430 -2.63 17.19 8.65
N HIS A 431 -1.82 16.24 8.24
CA HIS A 431 -0.81 16.45 7.20
C HIS A 431 -1.15 15.62 5.97
N THR A 432 -1.13 16.29 4.82
CA THR A 432 -1.30 15.63 3.53
C THR A 432 -0.05 15.79 2.68
N GLY A 433 0.38 14.68 2.10
CA GLY A 433 1.50 14.60 1.15
C GLY A 433 1.09 13.81 -0.09
N ALA A 434 2.03 13.50 -0.96
CA ALA A 434 1.83 12.52 -2.03
C ALA A 434 2.27 11.13 -1.53
N LEU A 435 1.40 10.13 -1.59
CA LEU A 435 1.62 8.74 -1.18
C LEU A 435 2.57 8.05 -2.15
N ARG A 436 2.29 8.15 -3.46
CA ARG A 436 3.04 7.48 -4.54
C ARG A 436 3.05 8.35 -5.78
N ASP A 437 4.13 8.29 -6.54
CA ASP A 437 4.23 8.89 -7.88
C ASP A 437 4.21 7.76 -8.92
N GLN A 438 3.13 6.96 -8.89
CA GLN A 438 2.93 5.85 -9.81
C GLN A 438 2.33 6.39 -11.11
N ARG A 439 3.18 6.49 -12.13
CA ARG A 439 2.86 7.19 -13.38
C ARG A 439 2.37 6.26 -14.48
N THR A 440 1.20 5.65 -14.25
CA THR A 440 0.54 4.78 -15.24
C THR A 440 -0.39 5.57 -16.17
N HIS A 441 -0.93 6.73 -15.78
CA HIS A 441 -1.92 7.50 -16.54
C HIS A 441 -1.60 9.02 -16.61
N TYR A 442 -0.70 9.40 -17.53
CA TYR A 442 -0.15 10.75 -17.65
C TYR A 442 -1.13 11.93 -17.49
N ALA A 443 -2.28 11.94 -18.16
CA ALA A 443 -3.19 13.09 -18.11
C ALA A 443 -3.80 13.27 -16.71
N ALA A 444 -4.14 12.16 -16.04
CA ALA A 444 -4.66 12.15 -14.69
C ALA A 444 -3.55 12.46 -13.68
N ASP A 445 -2.37 11.87 -13.84
CA ASP A 445 -1.21 12.08 -12.97
C ASP A 445 -0.73 13.54 -13.02
N GLN A 446 -0.74 14.18 -14.19
CA GLN A 446 -0.39 15.61 -14.32
C GLN A 446 -1.45 16.52 -13.68
N LEU A 447 -2.73 16.15 -13.77
CA LEU A 447 -3.81 16.87 -13.11
C LEU A 447 -3.72 16.70 -11.58
N GLU A 448 -3.54 15.48 -11.08
CA GLU A 448 -3.30 15.18 -9.67
C GLU A 448 -2.03 15.86 -9.16
N LYS A 449 -0.97 15.93 -9.95
CA LYS A 449 0.25 16.64 -9.60
C LYS A 449 0.03 18.16 -9.55
N ALA A 450 -0.79 18.70 -10.44
CA ALA A 450 -1.17 20.11 -10.41
C ALA A 450 -2.02 20.44 -9.18
N ILE A 451 -3.00 19.58 -8.86
CA ILE A 451 -3.83 19.68 -7.65
C ILE A 451 -2.93 19.48 -6.42
N GLY A 452 -2.11 18.44 -6.38
CA GLY A 452 -1.09 18.10 -5.38
C GLY A 452 -0.07 19.22 -5.15
N GLY A 453 0.32 19.94 -6.19
CA GLY A 453 1.18 21.12 -6.13
C GLY A 453 0.50 22.35 -5.51
N VAL A 454 -0.84 22.43 -5.59
CA VAL A 454 -1.66 23.41 -4.86
C VAL A 454 -1.91 22.95 -3.42
N ILE A 455 -2.18 21.66 -3.21
CA ILE A 455 -2.40 20.98 -1.93
C ILE A 455 -1.17 21.06 -1.03
N SER A 456 0.00 20.73 -1.57
CA SER A 456 1.27 20.78 -0.83
C SER A 456 1.58 22.19 -0.35
N ARG A 457 1.03 23.24 -0.97
CA ARG A 457 1.16 24.63 -0.52
C ARG A 457 0.24 24.96 0.68
N THR A 458 -0.77 24.14 0.96
CA THR A 458 -1.69 24.22 2.11
C THR A 458 -1.56 23.03 3.09
N SER A 459 -0.45 22.27 2.99
CA SER A 459 -0.26 20.86 3.37
C SER A 459 -0.55 20.42 4.80
N SER A 460 -0.78 21.35 5.73
CA SER A 460 -0.92 21.00 7.14
C SER A 460 -1.87 21.97 7.81
N MET A 461 -2.86 21.41 8.51
CA MET A 461 -3.84 22.18 9.27
C MET A 461 -3.89 21.67 10.69
N GLU A 462 -4.14 22.60 11.59
CA GLU A 462 -4.43 22.34 12.98
C GLU A 462 -5.87 22.73 13.27
N LEU A 463 -6.59 21.81 13.89
CA LEU A 463 -7.92 22.00 14.42
C LEU A 463 -7.85 21.82 15.93
N ILE A 464 -8.20 22.87 16.67
CA ILE A 464 -8.36 22.81 18.12
C ILE A 464 -9.85 22.81 18.41
N VAL A 465 -10.31 21.81 19.16
CA VAL A 465 -11.68 21.66 19.62
C VAL A 465 -11.69 21.79 21.14
N SER A 466 -12.57 22.62 21.68
CA SER A 466 -12.81 22.70 23.12
C SER A 466 -14.30 22.73 23.42
N ASP A 467 -14.65 22.73 24.70
CA ASP A 467 -16.04 22.94 25.11
C ASP A 467 -16.53 24.38 24.94
N GLN A 468 -15.65 25.33 24.63
CA GLN A 468 -16.00 26.74 24.38
C GLN A 468 -16.07 27.10 22.89
N GLY A 469 -15.49 26.29 22.01
CA GLY A 469 -15.59 26.47 20.57
C GLY A 469 -14.58 25.63 19.80
N SER A 470 -14.27 26.06 18.58
CA SER A 470 -13.19 25.47 17.79
C SER A 470 -12.42 26.54 17.05
N SER A 471 -11.12 26.32 16.87
CA SER A 471 -10.28 27.16 16.02
C SER A 471 -9.58 26.31 14.97
N LEU A 472 -9.48 26.83 13.76
CA LEU A 472 -8.84 26.19 12.64
C LEU A 472 -7.70 27.08 12.13
N ARG A 473 -6.49 26.52 12.02
CA ARG A 473 -5.29 27.25 11.60
C ARG A 473 -4.53 26.45 10.53
N HIS A 474 -3.99 27.15 9.54
CA HIS A 474 -2.99 26.56 8.63
C HIS A 474 -1.60 26.58 9.28
N LEU A 475 -0.91 25.44 9.26
CA LEU A 475 0.43 25.27 9.81
C LEU A 475 1.55 25.72 8.85
N ARG A 476 1.23 26.32 7.68
CA ARG A 476 2.24 26.79 6.70
C ARG A 476 2.30 28.32 6.55
N ARG A 477 3.12 28.94 7.40
CA ARG A 477 3.89 30.16 7.13
C ARG A 477 4.95 30.34 8.23
N MET A 478 6.13 29.71 8.13
CA MET A 478 7.38 30.18 8.75
C MET A 478 8.57 29.28 8.32
N HIS A 479 9.79 29.79 8.51
CA HIS A 479 11.05 29.27 7.98
C HIS A 479 11.35 27.83 8.44
N ALA A 480 12.20 27.10 7.70
CA ALA A 480 12.55 25.70 7.95
C ALA A 480 13.08 25.40 9.37
N ASN A 481 13.49 26.41 10.14
CA ASN A 481 14.01 26.27 11.50
C ASN A 481 12.96 26.41 12.62
N SER A 482 11.69 26.77 12.33
CA SER A 482 10.65 26.97 13.36
C SER A 482 9.47 26.00 13.27
N LEU A 483 9.46 25.08 12.29
CA LEU A 483 8.37 24.12 12.10
C LEU A 483 8.33 23.06 13.20
N SER A 484 9.45 22.73 13.83
CA SER A 484 9.49 21.73 14.92
C SER A 484 8.76 22.22 16.18
N GLU A 485 8.72 23.52 16.46
CA GLU A 485 8.12 24.07 17.68
C GLU A 485 6.59 24.11 17.66
N GLU A 486 5.96 24.04 16.48
CA GLU A 486 4.50 24.11 16.31
C GLU A 486 3.83 22.74 16.06
N LEU A 487 4.61 21.69 15.83
CA LEU A 487 4.09 20.34 15.54
C LEU A 487 3.96 19.51 16.82
N LEU A 488 2.97 18.62 16.85
CA LEU A 488 2.92 17.56 17.85
C LEU A 488 4.13 16.65 17.65
N GLN A 489 5.01 16.57 18.64
CA GLN A 489 6.19 15.72 18.60
C GLN A 489 5.91 14.42 19.34
N ARG A 490 6.18 13.28 18.71
CA ARG A 490 6.06 11.99 19.40
C ARG A 490 7.08 11.88 20.53
N ASP A 491 6.64 11.43 21.70
CA ASP A 491 7.46 11.18 22.87
C ASP A 491 7.71 9.68 23.02
N GLY A 492 8.76 9.19 22.36
CA GLY A 492 9.13 7.77 22.36
C GLY A 492 8.36 6.91 21.35
N ASP A 493 8.39 5.60 21.56
CA ASP A 493 7.69 4.63 20.72
C ASP A 493 6.17 4.66 20.95
N PRO A 494 5.34 4.22 19.98
CA PRO A 494 3.92 4.08 20.19
C PRO A 494 3.60 3.21 21.41
N ILE A 495 2.62 3.65 22.22
CA ILE A 495 2.12 2.86 23.34
C ILE A 495 1.41 1.62 22.79
N LEU A 496 0.64 1.79 21.72
CA LEU A 496 -0.03 0.73 20.98
C LEU A 496 0.04 1.05 19.48
N GLU A 497 0.42 0.09 18.65
CA GLU A 497 0.42 0.17 17.19
C GLU A 497 -0.32 -1.02 16.57
N VAL A 498 -1.22 -0.75 15.64
CA VAL A 498 -1.96 -1.77 14.88
C VAL A 498 -1.82 -1.45 13.39
N ALA A 499 -1.26 -2.40 12.64
CA ALA A 499 -1.11 -2.29 11.19
C ALA A 499 -2.29 -2.93 10.44
N CYS A 500 -2.99 -2.13 9.63
CA CYS A 500 -3.98 -2.60 8.65
C CYS A 500 -3.26 -3.03 7.37
N ASP A 501 -2.74 -4.25 7.36
CA ASP A 501 -1.85 -4.82 6.33
C ASP A 501 -2.58 -5.59 5.21
N HIS A 502 -3.92 -5.64 5.27
CA HIS A 502 -4.76 -6.20 4.20
C HIS A 502 -4.86 -5.31 2.97
N TYR A 503 -4.56 -4.01 3.11
CA TYR A 503 -4.48 -3.09 1.98
C TYR A 503 -3.38 -3.55 1.01
N PRO A 504 -3.68 -3.66 -0.29
CA PRO A 504 -2.74 -4.18 -1.27
C PRO A 504 -1.59 -3.22 -1.56
N THR A 505 -1.84 -1.92 -1.53
CA THR A 505 -0.80 -0.95 -1.93
C THR A 505 0.04 -0.50 -0.75
N ALA A 506 -0.53 -0.06 0.37
CA ALA A 506 0.20 0.49 1.52
C ALA A 506 -0.39 0.02 2.86
N VAL A 507 0.32 0.23 3.96
CA VAL A 507 -0.17 -0.15 5.30
C VAL A 507 -0.71 1.08 6.02
N VAL A 508 -1.97 1.06 6.47
CA VAL A 508 -2.49 2.06 7.41
C VAL A 508 -2.06 1.66 8.82
N LEU A 509 -1.44 2.58 9.55
CA LEU A 509 -0.99 2.37 10.92
C LEU A 509 -1.90 3.17 11.85
N ARG A 510 -2.51 2.46 12.81
CA ARG A 510 -3.37 3.02 13.85
C ARG A 510 -2.66 2.91 15.18
N ARG A 511 -2.42 4.04 15.83
CA ARG A 511 -1.58 4.10 17.02
C ARG A 511 -2.21 4.91 18.14
N ILE A 512 -1.91 4.50 19.37
CA ILE A 512 -1.98 5.37 20.54
C ILE A 512 -0.54 5.75 20.89
N VAL A 513 -0.26 7.05 20.91
CA VAL A 513 1.08 7.61 21.13
C VAL A 513 1.05 8.60 22.27
N SER A 514 2.20 8.83 22.90
CA SER A 514 2.42 10.02 23.71
C SER A 514 2.99 11.13 22.82
N VAL A 515 2.50 12.35 22.98
CA VAL A 515 3.00 13.53 22.25
C VAL A 515 3.32 14.67 23.20
N ILE A 516 4.29 15.49 22.81
CA ILE A 516 4.59 16.78 23.41
C ILE A 516 3.92 17.85 22.54
N GLU A 517 3.00 18.61 23.14
CA GLU A 517 2.34 19.74 22.49
C GLU A 517 3.25 20.98 22.43
N PRO A 518 2.97 21.93 21.50
CA PRO A 518 3.58 23.26 21.53
C PRO A 518 3.39 23.91 22.91
N GLY A 519 4.49 24.12 23.65
CA GLY A 519 4.49 24.57 25.04
C GLY A 519 4.97 23.53 26.06
N GLY A 520 5.26 22.29 25.63
CA GLY A 520 5.93 21.27 26.45
C GLY A 520 4.99 20.36 27.24
N ALA A 521 3.67 20.54 27.14
CA ALA A 521 2.70 19.67 27.79
C ALA A 521 2.66 18.28 27.12
N ARG A 522 2.62 17.22 27.93
CA ARG A 522 2.47 15.85 27.43
C ARG A 522 1.00 15.45 27.39
N ALA A 523 0.59 14.80 26.30
CA ALA A 523 -0.76 14.29 26.13
C ALA A 523 -0.74 12.92 25.43
N LEU A 524 -1.80 12.14 25.62
CA LEU A 524 -2.05 10.96 24.79
C LEU A 524 -2.77 11.39 23.51
N ALA A 525 -2.43 10.73 22.41
CA ALA A 525 -3.01 11.00 21.11
C ALA A 525 -3.30 9.72 20.33
N VAL A 526 -4.34 9.76 19.50
CA VAL A 526 -4.49 8.80 18.40
C VAL A 526 -3.71 9.32 17.20
N GLU A 527 -2.96 8.43 16.55
CA GLU A 527 -2.28 8.72 15.29
C GLU A 527 -2.73 7.71 14.23
N GLU A 528 -3.12 8.23 13.06
CA GLU A 528 -3.26 7.49 11.83
C GLU A 528 -2.13 7.90 10.88
N ALA A 529 -1.33 6.93 10.46
CA ALA A 529 -0.24 7.13 9.53
C ALA A 529 -0.31 6.11 8.40
N VAL A 530 0.41 6.38 7.32
CA VAL A 530 0.46 5.49 6.16
C VAL A 530 1.91 5.17 5.85
N SER A 531 2.23 3.88 5.84
CA SER A 531 3.51 3.39 5.35
C SER A 531 3.34 2.89 3.92
N SER A 532 4.02 3.54 2.96
CA SER A 532 4.13 3.02 1.60
C SER A 532 5.06 1.80 1.52
N MET A 533 5.81 1.51 2.58
CA MET A 533 6.78 0.42 2.67
C MET A 533 6.15 -0.77 3.40
N ARG A 534 5.76 -1.78 2.62
CA ARG A 534 5.15 -3.03 3.11
C ARG A 534 6.23 -4.01 3.59
N LEU A 535 6.30 -4.31 4.88
CA LEU A 535 7.40 -5.07 5.48
C LEU A 535 7.06 -6.53 5.79
N GLU A 536 5.79 -6.88 5.84
CA GLU A 536 5.26 -8.23 6.06
C GLU A 536 5.68 -9.23 4.98
N ALA A 537 5.62 -10.53 5.27
CA ALA A 537 6.00 -11.56 4.31
C ALA A 537 4.96 -11.70 3.17
N LYS A 538 5.42 -12.05 1.97
CA LYS A 538 4.59 -12.47 0.85
C LYS A 538 5.14 -13.82 0.35
N GLY A 539 4.39 -14.90 0.58
CA GLY A 539 4.87 -16.26 0.30
C GLY A 539 5.20 -16.49 -1.18
N PRO A 540 6.14 -17.39 -1.51
CA PRO A 540 6.38 -17.79 -2.89
C PRO A 540 5.14 -18.48 -3.47
N ALA A 541 5.01 -18.50 -4.80
CA ALA A 541 3.89 -19.19 -5.46
C ALA A 541 3.81 -20.68 -5.07
N THR A 542 4.96 -21.28 -4.72
CA THR A 542 5.08 -22.65 -4.19
C THR A 542 6.23 -22.73 -3.18
N GLY A 543 6.06 -23.44 -2.06
CA GLY A 543 7.12 -23.68 -1.07
C GLY A 543 6.91 -23.04 0.31
N PRO A 544 7.82 -23.28 1.27
CA PRO A 544 7.72 -22.73 2.62
C PRO A 544 7.93 -21.22 2.64
N ALA A 545 7.29 -20.52 3.59
CA ALA A 545 7.45 -19.09 3.75
C ALA A 545 8.93 -18.71 3.99
N PRO A 546 9.44 -17.63 3.40
CA PRO A 546 10.83 -17.22 3.57
C PRO A 546 11.11 -16.85 5.02
N LYS A 547 12.32 -17.15 5.50
CA LYS A 547 12.74 -16.74 6.86
C LYS A 547 12.72 -15.21 6.99
N PRO A 548 12.23 -14.65 8.10
CA PRO A 548 12.36 -13.23 8.38
C PRO A 548 13.81 -12.77 8.31
N THR A 549 14.03 -11.54 7.86
CA THR A 549 15.37 -10.98 7.63
C THR A 549 15.46 -9.55 8.13
N VAL A 550 16.68 -9.13 8.47
CA VAL A 550 16.98 -7.73 8.77
C VAL A 550 17.42 -7.03 7.48
N VAL A 551 16.93 -5.80 7.29
CA VAL A 551 17.48 -4.85 6.31
C VAL A 551 17.84 -3.59 7.06
N ALA A 552 19.04 -3.07 6.83
CA ALA A 552 19.49 -1.80 7.39
C ALA A 552 19.49 -0.71 6.32
N ALA A 553 19.11 0.50 6.71
CA ALA A 553 19.21 1.70 5.87
C ALA A 553 19.68 2.88 6.72
N PHE A 554 20.88 3.40 6.49
CA PHE A 554 21.39 4.53 7.29
C PHE A 554 21.72 5.73 6.41
N HIS A 555 21.16 6.87 6.79
CA HIS A 555 21.49 8.17 6.21
C HIS A 555 22.69 8.79 6.94
N ASP A 556 23.83 8.93 6.26
CA ASP A 556 25.03 9.64 6.71
C ASP A 556 25.75 10.27 5.50
N LYS A 557 26.15 11.54 5.64
CA LYS A 557 26.96 12.23 4.62
C LYS A 557 28.30 11.54 4.38
N ASN A 558 28.83 10.86 5.40
CA ASN A 558 29.93 9.92 5.25
C ASN A 558 29.37 8.51 5.02
N THR A 559 29.30 8.10 3.75
CA THR A 559 28.78 6.79 3.36
C THR A 559 29.56 5.62 3.94
N SER A 560 30.85 5.79 4.29
CA SER A 560 31.63 4.74 4.96
C SER A 560 31.13 4.49 6.39
N ASN A 561 30.72 5.54 7.11
CA ASN A 561 30.10 5.38 8.43
C ASN A 561 28.73 4.73 8.32
N ALA A 562 27.92 5.11 7.32
CA ALA A 562 26.65 4.44 7.05
C ALA A 562 26.84 2.95 6.75
N LEU A 563 27.84 2.60 5.92
CA LEU A 563 28.18 1.21 5.63
C LEU A 563 28.58 0.45 6.89
N ASP A 564 29.40 1.02 7.76
CA ASP A 564 29.82 0.39 9.02
C ASP A 564 28.62 -0.01 9.87
N ARG A 565 27.67 0.92 10.02
CA ARG A 565 26.43 0.67 10.77
C ARG A 565 25.55 -0.37 10.09
N VAL A 566 25.45 -0.35 8.76
CA VAL A 566 24.73 -1.39 8.00
C VAL A 566 25.32 -2.76 8.31
N LEU A 567 26.64 -2.93 8.21
CA LEU A 567 27.32 -4.21 8.45
C LEU A 567 27.20 -4.69 9.89
N GLU A 568 27.20 -3.75 10.86
CA GLU A 568 27.04 -4.06 12.28
C GLU A 568 25.63 -4.56 12.61
N VAL A 569 24.58 -3.81 12.25
CA VAL A 569 23.21 -4.15 12.67
C VAL A 569 22.59 -5.30 11.88
N THR A 570 23.14 -5.59 10.70
CA THR A 570 22.77 -6.78 9.91
C THR A 570 23.60 -8.00 10.28
N ASP A 571 24.49 -7.91 11.27
CA ASP A 571 25.45 -8.95 11.66
C ASP A 571 26.20 -9.57 10.47
N PHE A 572 26.54 -8.77 9.46
CA PHE A 572 27.12 -9.25 8.18
C PHE A 572 28.29 -10.21 8.41
N PHE A 573 29.17 -9.90 9.36
CA PHE A 573 30.34 -10.72 9.65
C PHE A 573 29.98 -12.02 10.39
N GLY A 574 28.94 -12.04 11.23
CA GLY A 574 28.40 -13.27 11.80
C GLY A 574 27.87 -14.20 10.73
N HIS A 575 27.10 -13.68 9.78
CA HIS A 575 26.57 -14.43 8.64
C HIS A 575 27.69 -14.96 7.72
N LEU A 576 28.70 -14.14 7.44
CA LEU A 576 29.86 -14.54 6.64
C LEU A 576 30.67 -15.65 7.32
N GLU A 577 30.96 -15.52 8.62
CA GLU A 577 31.68 -16.55 9.37
C GLU A 577 30.88 -17.84 9.49
N ALA A 578 29.56 -17.76 9.66
CA ALA A 578 28.69 -18.94 9.68
C ALA A 578 28.73 -19.69 8.34
N ALA A 579 28.65 -18.97 7.22
CA ALA A 579 28.76 -19.55 5.88
C ALA A 579 30.16 -20.18 5.65
N ARG A 580 31.23 -19.48 6.07
CA ARG A 580 32.59 -20.01 6.00
C ARG A 580 32.75 -21.28 6.83
N ALA A 581 32.31 -21.27 8.09
CA ALA A 581 32.38 -22.41 8.98
C ALA A 581 31.64 -23.62 8.40
N ALA A 582 30.46 -23.41 7.80
CA ALA A 582 29.69 -24.46 7.13
C ALA A 582 30.43 -25.07 5.91
N SER A 583 31.26 -24.29 5.22
CA SER A 583 32.09 -24.78 4.10
C SER A 583 33.31 -25.60 4.54
N GLY A 584 33.72 -25.48 5.81
CA GLY A 584 34.95 -26.10 6.33
C GLY A 584 36.27 -25.46 5.87
N LYS A 585 36.23 -24.38 5.07
CA LYS A 585 37.42 -23.70 4.56
C LYS A 585 38.01 -22.72 5.57
N ALA A 586 39.33 -22.55 5.55
CA ALA A 586 40.00 -21.44 6.23
C ALA A 586 39.64 -20.10 5.57
N ALA A 587 39.71 -18.99 6.32
CA ALA A 587 39.34 -17.66 5.79
C ALA A 587 40.20 -17.23 4.61
N GLU A 588 41.47 -17.62 4.59
CA GLU A 588 42.40 -17.38 3.49
C GLU A 588 42.07 -18.19 2.22
N ASP A 589 41.35 -19.30 2.36
CA ASP A 589 40.94 -20.14 1.24
C ASP A 589 39.51 -19.87 0.76
N TYR A 590 38.73 -19.13 1.54
CA TYR A 590 37.34 -18.83 1.28
C TYR A 590 37.18 -17.74 0.20
N VAL A 591 36.47 -18.08 -0.88
CA VAL A 591 36.35 -17.22 -2.06
C VAL A 591 35.14 -16.29 -1.93
N ILE A 592 35.41 -14.99 -1.79
CA ILE A 592 34.39 -13.94 -1.73
C ILE A 592 34.36 -13.19 -3.07
N VAL A 593 33.18 -13.13 -3.68
CA VAL A 593 32.95 -12.43 -4.94
C VAL A 593 31.97 -11.28 -4.72
N ILE A 594 32.35 -10.09 -5.17
CA ILE A 594 31.60 -8.84 -5.04
C ILE A 594 31.25 -8.33 -6.45
N LYS A 595 29.98 -8.45 -6.84
CA LYS A 595 29.46 -7.83 -8.07
C LYS A 595 29.21 -6.35 -7.81
N VAL A 596 30.09 -5.49 -8.29
CA VAL A 596 29.96 -4.04 -8.17
C VAL A 596 29.29 -3.48 -9.42
N ASN A 597 28.39 -2.49 -9.29
CA ASN A 597 27.82 -1.83 -10.47
C ASN A 597 28.71 -0.69 -10.97
N PHE A 598 29.42 -0.89 -12.10
CA PHE A 598 30.21 0.19 -12.71
C PHE A 598 30.32 0.17 -14.24
N MET A 599 29.99 -0.95 -14.91
CA MET A 599 30.24 -1.07 -16.36
C MET A 599 29.37 -0.18 -17.25
N PHE A 600 28.28 0.38 -16.72
CA PHE A 600 27.44 1.32 -17.45
C PHE A 600 27.86 2.79 -17.25
N SER A 601 28.93 3.04 -16.49
CA SER A 601 29.48 4.39 -16.34
C SER A 601 29.98 4.93 -17.68
N TYR A 602 29.58 6.16 -17.99
CA TYR A 602 30.01 6.88 -19.19
C TYR A 602 31.05 7.97 -18.90
N SER A 603 31.16 8.46 -17.67
CA SER A 603 32.01 9.59 -17.30
C SER A 603 32.34 9.56 -15.80
N ARG A 604 33.58 9.92 -15.44
CA ARG A 604 33.95 10.15 -14.03
C ARG A 604 33.27 11.36 -13.41
N ALA A 605 32.86 12.33 -14.25
CA ALA A 605 32.20 13.55 -13.78
C ALA A 605 30.78 13.29 -13.25
N ASP A 606 30.22 12.11 -13.55
CA ASP A 606 28.92 11.68 -13.08
C ASP A 606 29.04 10.40 -12.22
N PRO A 607 29.33 10.55 -10.91
CA PRO A 607 29.49 9.44 -9.97
C PRO A 607 28.17 8.78 -9.56
N SER A 608 27.03 9.23 -10.09
CA SER A 608 25.72 8.67 -9.77
C SER A 608 25.43 7.36 -10.52
N SER A 609 26.21 7.06 -11.56
CA SER A 609 26.01 5.89 -12.42
C SER A 609 26.74 4.61 -11.98
N PHE A 610 27.68 4.71 -11.02
CA PHE A 610 28.48 3.60 -10.50
C PHE A 610 28.69 3.68 -8.98
N VAL A 611 28.99 2.55 -8.34
CA VAL A 611 29.30 2.49 -6.90
C VAL A 611 30.62 3.19 -6.61
N ASP A 612 30.67 4.02 -5.56
CA ASP A 612 31.90 4.70 -5.15
C ASP A 612 33.06 3.70 -4.87
N PRO A 613 34.18 3.76 -5.63
CA PRO A 613 35.34 2.89 -5.40
C PRO A 613 35.89 2.98 -3.97
N LYS A 614 35.81 4.15 -3.33
CA LYS A 614 36.25 4.32 -1.93
C LYS A 614 35.43 3.48 -0.97
N LEU A 615 34.14 3.34 -1.24
CA LEU A 615 33.23 2.52 -0.44
C LEU A 615 33.55 1.03 -0.59
N VAL A 616 33.92 0.61 -1.81
CA VAL A 616 34.39 -0.77 -2.09
C VAL A 616 35.74 -1.05 -1.42
N ALA A 617 36.68 -0.10 -1.47
CA ALA A 617 37.96 -0.20 -0.78
C ALA A 617 37.78 -0.31 0.75
N HIS A 618 36.93 0.54 1.33
CA HIS A 618 36.60 0.51 2.76
C HIS A 618 35.95 -0.81 3.18
N PHE A 619 35.01 -1.32 2.37
CA PHE A 619 34.39 -2.62 2.61
C PHE A 619 35.41 -3.77 2.57
N THR A 620 36.27 -3.78 1.55
CA THR A 620 37.29 -4.81 1.37
C THR A 620 38.33 -4.79 2.48
N ALA A 621 38.73 -3.61 2.96
CA ALA A 621 39.65 -3.48 4.09
C ALA A 621 39.13 -4.19 5.34
N LYS A 622 37.81 -4.16 5.60
CA LYS A 622 37.21 -4.88 6.74
C LYS A 622 37.19 -6.39 6.57
N LEU A 623 37.01 -6.89 5.35
CA LEU A 623 37.13 -8.31 5.03
C LEU A 623 38.57 -8.78 5.24
N ARG A 624 39.54 -8.01 4.73
CA ARG A 624 40.98 -8.28 4.90
C ARG A 624 41.40 -8.28 6.37
N GLY A 625 40.90 -7.33 7.16
CA GLY A 625 41.15 -7.25 8.61
C GLY A 625 40.67 -8.50 9.38
N ARG A 626 39.83 -9.35 8.78
CA ARG A 626 39.35 -10.62 9.34
C ARG A 626 40.01 -11.86 8.71
N GLY A 627 41.04 -11.68 7.88
CA GLY A 627 41.82 -12.79 7.31
C GLY A 627 41.32 -13.31 5.97
N TYR A 628 40.24 -12.75 5.40
CA TYR A 628 39.78 -13.13 4.07
C TYR A 628 40.74 -12.61 3.00
N SER A 629 41.31 -13.52 2.21
CA SER A 629 42.37 -13.15 1.26
C SER A 629 42.04 -13.36 -0.22
N LYS A 630 41.04 -14.19 -0.53
CA LYS A 630 40.55 -14.45 -1.89
C LYS A 630 39.28 -13.63 -2.19
N ILE A 631 39.48 -12.32 -2.36
CA ILE A 631 38.39 -11.36 -2.63
C ILE A 631 38.47 -10.91 -4.09
N PHE A 632 37.35 -11.01 -4.80
CA PHE A 632 37.24 -10.65 -6.22
C PHE A 632 36.15 -9.61 -6.43
N VAL A 633 36.49 -8.49 -7.05
CA VAL A 633 35.54 -7.50 -7.59
C VAL A 633 35.29 -7.83 -9.05
N VAL A 634 34.04 -8.07 -9.40
CA VAL A 634 33.68 -8.65 -10.70
C VAL A 634 32.65 -7.81 -11.44
N GLU A 635 32.75 -7.82 -12.76
CA GLU A 635 31.79 -7.25 -13.72
C GLU A 635 31.91 -8.03 -15.04
N ALA A 636 30.91 -7.91 -15.91
CA ALA A 636 30.99 -8.40 -17.29
C ALA A 636 30.99 -7.24 -18.28
N GLN A 637 31.55 -7.45 -19.48
CA GLN A 637 31.47 -6.49 -20.56
C GLN A 637 30.02 -6.24 -20.98
N ASN A 638 29.75 -5.06 -21.55
CA ASN A 638 28.42 -4.66 -22.01
C ASN A 638 28.44 -4.05 -23.41
N THR A 639 27.25 -3.71 -23.90
CA THR A 639 27.01 -3.18 -25.26
C THR A 639 27.87 -1.96 -25.60
N TYR A 640 28.33 -1.16 -24.64
CA TYR A 640 29.22 -0.04 -24.93
C TYR A 640 30.57 -0.48 -25.54
N GLY A 641 31.04 -1.69 -25.25
CA GLY A 641 32.23 -2.26 -25.89
C GLY A 641 32.09 -2.50 -27.39
N VAL A 642 30.85 -2.55 -27.91
CA VAL A 642 30.55 -2.63 -29.35
C VAL A 642 30.82 -1.29 -30.05
N TYR A 643 30.63 -0.17 -29.35
CA TYR A 643 30.71 1.18 -29.95
C TYR A 643 32.01 1.91 -29.61
N PHE A 644 32.57 1.66 -28.43
CA PHE A 644 33.72 2.39 -27.90
C PHE A 644 34.89 1.44 -27.64
N LEU A 645 36.11 1.96 -27.80
CA LEU A 645 37.35 1.29 -27.44
C LEU A 645 37.59 1.41 -25.94
N HIS A 646 38.51 0.57 -25.43
CA HIS A 646 38.97 0.58 -24.03
C HIS A 646 37.87 0.31 -22.99
N ARG A 647 36.91 -0.55 -23.34
CA ARG A 647 35.74 -0.89 -22.50
C ARG A 647 35.82 -2.30 -21.91
N SER A 648 37.01 -2.91 -21.82
CA SER A 648 37.15 -4.12 -20.98
C SER A 648 36.88 -3.77 -19.51
N VAL A 649 36.53 -4.76 -18.69
CA VAL A 649 36.21 -4.51 -17.28
C VAL A 649 37.39 -3.89 -16.54
N ARG A 650 38.62 -4.33 -16.82
CA ARG A 650 39.84 -3.81 -16.19
C ARG A 650 40.11 -2.35 -16.57
N GLU A 651 39.94 -1.98 -17.84
CA GLU A 651 40.15 -0.61 -18.31
C GLU A 651 39.13 0.35 -17.69
N VAL A 652 37.86 -0.03 -17.64
CA VAL A 652 36.82 0.78 -17.00
C VAL A 652 37.06 0.89 -15.50
N ALA A 653 37.42 -0.20 -14.83
CA ALA A 653 37.71 -0.20 -13.40
C ALA A 653 38.89 0.74 -13.05
N ALA A 654 40.01 0.62 -13.78
CA ALA A 654 41.14 1.53 -13.64
C ALA A 654 40.74 3.00 -13.94
N HIS A 655 39.88 3.20 -14.94
CA HIS A 655 39.33 4.52 -15.23
C HIS A 655 38.37 5.03 -14.16
N LEU A 656 37.78 4.23 -13.29
CA LEU A 656 36.91 4.78 -12.24
C LEU A 656 37.64 4.93 -10.90
N GLY A 657 38.88 4.45 -10.82
CA GLY A 657 39.69 4.50 -9.60
C GLY A 657 39.57 3.24 -8.74
N PHE A 658 39.08 2.13 -9.28
CA PHE A 658 39.20 0.83 -8.64
C PHE A 658 40.65 0.35 -8.74
N SER A 659 41.23 -0.10 -7.63
CA SER A 659 42.62 -0.53 -7.58
C SER A 659 42.74 -1.89 -6.90
N GLU A 660 43.46 -2.83 -7.51
CA GLU A 660 43.77 -4.12 -6.85
C GLU A 660 44.66 -3.92 -5.61
N ALA A 661 45.32 -2.76 -5.47
CA ALA A 661 46.05 -2.40 -4.26
C ALA A 661 45.15 -2.27 -3.02
N ASP A 662 43.83 -2.11 -3.20
CA ASP A 662 42.84 -2.04 -2.12
C ASP A 662 42.46 -3.44 -1.57
N GLY A 663 43.20 -4.48 -1.96
CA GLY A 663 43.08 -5.82 -1.39
C GLY A 663 42.01 -6.70 -2.05
N TYR A 664 41.76 -6.53 -3.34
CA TYR A 664 40.92 -7.43 -4.13
C TYR A 664 41.51 -7.62 -5.54
N LYS A 665 41.06 -8.64 -6.26
CA LYS A 665 41.37 -8.83 -7.69
C LYS A 665 40.19 -8.38 -8.55
N ILE A 666 40.46 -7.70 -9.66
CA ILE A 666 39.43 -7.33 -10.62
C ILE A 666 39.32 -8.47 -11.64
N VAL A 667 38.11 -8.96 -11.90
CA VAL A 667 37.86 -10.04 -12.87
C VAL A 667 36.82 -9.60 -13.90
N ASP A 668 37.17 -9.79 -15.18
CA ASP A 668 36.26 -9.67 -16.30
C ASP A 668 35.53 -10.99 -16.51
N LEU A 669 34.25 -11.04 -16.14
CA LEU A 669 33.43 -12.25 -16.22
C LEU A 669 33.16 -12.69 -17.66
N THR A 670 33.25 -11.78 -18.63
CA THR A 670 33.14 -12.13 -20.05
C THR A 670 34.33 -12.99 -20.48
N GLU A 671 35.54 -12.68 -19.99
CA GLU A 671 36.76 -13.42 -20.32
C GLU A 671 36.94 -14.67 -19.43
N ASP A 672 36.40 -14.66 -18.21
CA ASP A 672 36.46 -15.75 -17.23
C ASP A 672 35.43 -16.88 -17.50
N ALA A 673 34.52 -16.67 -18.44
CA ALA A 673 33.54 -17.67 -18.90
C ALA A 673 34.23 -18.90 -19.50
N SER A 674 34.18 -20.02 -18.79
CA SER A 674 34.97 -21.23 -19.11
C SER A 674 34.14 -22.51 -19.25
N SER A 675 32.87 -22.50 -18.83
CA SER A 675 31.96 -23.65 -18.92
C SER A 675 30.59 -23.21 -19.40
N THR A 676 29.79 -24.15 -19.92
CA THR A 676 28.39 -23.92 -20.29
C THR A 676 27.48 -24.76 -19.42
N GLN A 677 26.37 -24.19 -18.95
CA GLN A 677 25.35 -24.87 -18.16
C GLN A 677 23.96 -24.59 -18.74
N TYR A 678 23.05 -25.55 -18.65
CA TYR A 678 21.62 -25.32 -18.91
C TYR A 678 20.94 -24.77 -17.65
N PHE A 679 20.25 -23.62 -17.77
CA PHE A 679 19.59 -22.96 -16.64
C PHE A 679 18.06 -23.09 -16.66
N GLY A 680 17.44 -22.98 -17.84
CA GLY A 680 16.00 -22.96 -17.99
C GLY A 680 15.54 -22.49 -19.37
N PRO A 681 14.24 -22.33 -19.60
CA PRO A 681 13.69 -21.93 -20.90
C PRO A 681 14.15 -20.55 -21.40
N ALA A 682 14.44 -19.61 -20.50
CA ALA A 682 14.84 -18.25 -20.89
C ALA A 682 16.32 -18.16 -21.24
N LEU A 683 17.22 -18.57 -20.34
CA LEU A 683 18.66 -18.45 -20.51
C LEU A 683 19.25 -19.61 -21.33
N LYS A 684 18.62 -20.80 -21.29
CA LYS A 684 19.01 -22.03 -22.00
C LYS A 684 20.44 -22.45 -21.64
N ASN A 685 21.16 -23.06 -22.60
CA ASN A 685 22.59 -23.33 -22.46
C ASN A 685 23.35 -22.00 -22.49
N HIS A 686 24.01 -21.66 -21.40
CA HIS A 686 24.65 -20.36 -21.23
C HIS A 686 26.04 -20.47 -20.59
N PRO A 687 27.02 -19.67 -21.03
CA PRO A 687 28.34 -19.64 -20.42
C PRO A 687 28.31 -19.15 -18.97
N VAL A 688 29.15 -19.75 -18.13
CA VAL A 688 29.28 -19.44 -16.70
C VAL A 688 30.73 -19.05 -16.38
N PRO A 689 30.98 -17.86 -15.81
CA PRO A 689 32.29 -17.46 -15.32
C PRO A 689 32.77 -18.36 -14.17
N ALA A 690 34.01 -18.84 -14.24
CA ALA A 690 34.58 -19.71 -13.20
C ALA A 690 34.59 -19.05 -11.83
N THR A 691 35.04 -17.80 -11.76
CA THR A 691 35.11 -17.01 -10.53
C THR A 691 33.74 -16.87 -9.88
N TRP A 692 32.67 -16.68 -10.66
CA TRP A 692 31.31 -16.60 -10.12
C TRP A 692 30.78 -17.97 -9.68
N ARG A 693 30.99 -19.00 -10.49
CA ARG A 693 30.56 -20.38 -10.21
C ARG A 693 31.19 -20.92 -8.94
N ASP A 694 32.49 -20.73 -8.80
CA ASP A 694 33.31 -21.33 -7.73
C ASP A 694 33.36 -20.47 -6.45
N ALA A 695 32.64 -19.35 -6.44
CA ALA A 695 32.52 -18.48 -5.27
C ALA A 695 31.84 -19.18 -4.09
N ASP A 696 32.43 -19.06 -2.91
CA ASP A 696 31.84 -19.55 -1.65
C ASP A 696 30.83 -18.54 -1.08
N TYR A 697 31.08 -17.24 -1.31
CA TYR A 697 30.19 -16.18 -0.86
C TYR A 697 30.07 -15.09 -1.93
N ARG A 698 28.84 -14.69 -2.21
CA ARG A 698 28.49 -13.76 -3.31
C ARG A 698 27.77 -12.55 -2.75
N ILE A 699 28.23 -11.37 -3.14
CA ILE A 699 27.70 -10.08 -2.69
C ILE A 699 27.30 -9.25 -3.92
N SER A 700 26.09 -8.68 -3.90
CA SER A 700 25.66 -7.69 -4.90
C SER A 700 25.81 -6.30 -4.31
N PHE A 701 26.76 -5.51 -4.83
CA PHE A 701 26.95 -4.11 -4.44
C PHE A 701 26.45 -3.20 -5.57
N ALA A 702 25.22 -2.74 -5.43
CA ALA A 702 24.50 -1.98 -6.44
C ALA A 702 24.57 -0.47 -6.19
N LYS A 703 24.34 0.29 -7.27
CA LYS A 703 24.14 1.74 -7.22
C LYS A 703 22.65 2.06 -7.21
N ASN A 704 22.21 2.99 -6.35
CA ASN A 704 20.83 3.44 -6.27
C ASN A 704 20.48 4.36 -7.46
N LYS A 705 19.74 3.84 -8.44
CA LYS A 705 19.31 4.63 -9.59
C LYS A 705 18.03 4.13 -10.24
N THR A 706 17.36 5.03 -10.96
CA THR A 706 16.23 4.68 -11.84
C THR A 706 16.69 3.94 -13.10
N HIS A 707 15.77 3.26 -13.78
CA HIS A 707 16.06 2.51 -15.00
C HIS A 707 14.90 2.56 -15.98
N ALA A 708 15.13 3.01 -17.22
CA ALA A 708 14.08 3.23 -18.21
C ALA A 708 13.21 2.00 -18.52
N TYR A 709 13.78 0.79 -18.44
CA TYR A 709 13.05 -0.47 -18.67
C TYR A 709 12.39 -1.06 -17.42
N ALA A 710 13.03 -0.93 -16.27
CA ALA A 710 12.72 -1.72 -15.08
C ALA A 710 12.27 -0.84 -13.91
N TYR A 711 12.00 0.44 -14.20
CA TYR A 711 11.76 1.57 -13.30
C TYR A 711 12.94 1.94 -12.40
N TYR A 712 13.61 0.95 -11.82
CA TYR A 712 14.79 1.12 -10.98
C TYR A 712 15.81 0.00 -11.20
N THR A 713 17.03 0.20 -10.71
CA THR A 713 18.06 -0.83 -10.64
C THR A 713 18.71 -0.79 -9.26
N LEU A 714 18.81 -1.97 -8.67
CA LEU A 714 19.30 -2.21 -7.32
C LEU A 714 20.04 -3.57 -7.31
N THR A 715 19.98 -4.34 -6.24
CA THR A 715 20.79 -5.55 -6.05
C THR A 715 20.39 -6.72 -6.94
N LEU A 716 19.10 -6.93 -7.21
CA LEU A 716 18.60 -8.01 -8.09
C LEU A 716 19.04 -7.78 -9.53
N LYS A 717 18.71 -6.59 -10.07
CA LYS A 717 19.08 -6.23 -11.44
C LYS A 717 20.59 -6.08 -11.61
N ASN A 718 21.37 -5.79 -10.57
CA ASN A 718 22.82 -5.78 -10.68
C ASN A 718 23.40 -7.16 -11.07
N ILE A 719 22.68 -8.26 -10.80
CA ILE A 719 23.08 -9.63 -11.19
C ILE A 719 22.93 -9.87 -12.70
N TYR A 720 22.06 -9.12 -13.39
CA TYR A 720 22.06 -9.09 -14.86
C TYR A 720 23.46 -8.76 -15.43
N GLY A 721 24.25 -7.94 -14.72
CA GLY A 721 25.62 -7.60 -15.08
C GLY A 721 26.65 -8.72 -14.89
N VAL A 722 26.26 -9.87 -14.33
CA VAL A 722 27.14 -11.05 -14.16
C VAL A 722 27.11 -11.96 -15.38
N LEU A 723 26.00 -11.96 -16.13
CA LEU A 723 25.86 -12.76 -17.34
C LEU A 723 27.03 -12.42 -18.29
N PRO A 724 27.78 -13.38 -18.87
CA PRO A 724 29.05 -13.03 -19.52
C PRO A 724 29.00 -12.52 -20.97
N LEU A 725 27.91 -12.67 -21.73
CA LEU A 725 27.92 -12.28 -23.15
C LEU A 725 27.98 -10.75 -23.33
N ALA A 726 29.00 -10.24 -24.03
CA ALA A 726 29.34 -8.81 -24.03
C ALA A 726 28.25 -7.91 -24.66
N ASP A 727 27.64 -8.31 -25.77
CA ASP A 727 26.56 -7.53 -26.39
C ASP A 727 25.23 -7.77 -25.66
N LYS A 728 25.09 -7.09 -24.52
CA LYS A 728 23.95 -7.24 -23.62
C LYS A 728 22.61 -6.97 -24.30
N PHE A 729 22.61 -5.99 -25.19
CA PHE A 729 21.40 -5.55 -25.90
C PHE A 729 20.94 -6.64 -26.86
N LYS A 730 21.83 -7.12 -27.73
CA LYS A 730 21.49 -8.21 -28.63
C LYS A 730 21.07 -9.47 -27.88
N GLU A 731 21.92 -9.92 -26.96
CA GLU A 731 21.81 -11.26 -26.39
C GLU A 731 20.68 -11.39 -25.36
N TYR A 732 20.39 -10.35 -24.59
CA TYR A 732 19.40 -10.45 -23.50
C TYR A 732 18.18 -9.57 -23.69
N HIS A 733 18.28 -8.41 -24.36
CA HIS A 733 17.08 -7.61 -24.66
C HIS A 733 16.32 -8.16 -25.87
N CYS A 734 17.03 -8.52 -26.95
CA CYS A 734 16.37 -8.94 -28.20
C CYS A 734 16.16 -10.46 -28.31
N GLU A 735 17.12 -11.29 -27.89
CA GLU A 735 17.08 -12.74 -28.19
C GLU A 735 16.52 -13.62 -27.06
N ARG A 736 16.48 -13.14 -25.81
CA ARG A 736 16.07 -13.94 -24.65
C ARG A 736 14.95 -13.24 -23.87
N ASP A 737 15.31 -12.48 -22.87
CA ASP A 737 14.51 -11.58 -22.03
C ASP A 737 15.44 -11.16 -20.87
N ILE A 738 15.37 -9.93 -20.37
CA ILE A 738 16.30 -9.48 -19.31
C ILE A 738 15.88 -9.96 -17.90
N TYR A 739 14.60 -10.25 -17.70
CA TYR A 739 14.02 -10.51 -16.39
C TYR A 739 14.18 -11.99 -15.99
N GLU A 740 13.62 -12.90 -16.80
CA GLU A 740 13.63 -14.34 -16.53
C GLU A 740 15.04 -14.91 -16.54
N THR A 741 15.89 -14.45 -17.46
CA THR A 741 17.29 -14.89 -17.56
C THR A 741 18.07 -14.59 -16.28
N THR A 742 17.83 -13.41 -15.68
CA THR A 742 18.46 -13.02 -14.42
C THR A 742 17.93 -13.86 -13.26
N MET A 743 16.63 -14.17 -13.24
CA MET A 743 16.03 -15.01 -12.20
C MET A 743 16.48 -16.47 -12.27
N GLU A 744 16.64 -17.03 -13.47
CA GLU A 744 17.20 -18.38 -13.66
C GLU A 744 18.65 -18.45 -13.20
N PHE A 745 19.44 -17.42 -13.50
CA PHE A 745 20.84 -17.34 -13.07
C PHE A 745 20.96 -17.19 -11.54
N LEU A 746 20.12 -16.35 -10.93
CA LEU A 746 20.02 -16.20 -9.46
C LEU A 746 19.63 -17.50 -8.76
N ALA A 747 18.69 -18.26 -9.34
CA ALA A 747 18.27 -19.54 -8.79
C ALA A 747 19.40 -20.58 -8.79
N ALA A 748 20.21 -20.60 -9.85
CA ALA A 748 21.37 -21.49 -9.96
C ALA A 748 22.56 -21.05 -9.08
N TYR A 749 22.76 -19.74 -8.92
CA TYR A 749 23.86 -19.16 -8.16
C TYR A 749 23.35 -18.11 -7.16
N PRO A 750 22.85 -18.54 -5.98
CA PRO A 750 22.32 -17.64 -4.96
C PRO A 750 23.35 -16.62 -4.47
N VAL A 751 22.86 -15.40 -4.22
CA VAL A 751 23.63 -14.29 -3.68
C VAL A 751 23.30 -14.16 -2.19
N HIS A 752 24.34 -13.99 -1.37
CA HIS A 752 24.27 -14.13 0.09
C HIS A 752 24.06 -12.79 0.80
N PHE A 753 24.39 -11.68 0.15
CA PHE A 753 24.24 -10.36 0.74
C PHE A 753 24.08 -9.27 -0.33
N GLY A 754 23.17 -8.32 -0.08
CA GLY A 754 22.94 -7.14 -0.90
C GLY A 754 23.44 -5.87 -0.21
N LEU A 755 24.09 -4.99 -0.96
CA LEU A 755 24.49 -3.65 -0.54
C LEU A 755 24.05 -2.64 -1.62
N VAL A 756 23.57 -1.48 -1.18
CA VAL A 756 23.17 -0.37 -2.07
C VAL A 756 23.92 0.88 -1.66
N ASP A 757 24.73 1.41 -2.59
CA ASP A 757 25.28 2.77 -2.51
C ASP A 757 24.22 3.76 -2.99
N ALA A 758 23.65 4.52 -2.05
CA ALA A 758 22.79 5.66 -2.30
C ALA A 758 23.41 6.94 -1.72
N GLY A 759 24.74 7.12 -1.80
CA GLY A 759 25.39 8.38 -1.42
C GLY A 759 24.95 9.53 -2.32
N LEU A 760 25.26 9.38 -3.61
CA LEU A 760 24.69 10.14 -4.72
C LEU A 760 23.91 9.19 -5.61
N SER A 761 22.66 9.52 -5.91
CA SER A 761 21.74 8.68 -6.66
C SER A 761 21.33 9.36 -7.96
N ALA A 762 21.15 8.56 -9.01
CA ALA A 762 20.68 9.03 -10.31
C ALA A 762 19.17 8.77 -10.43
N ASP A 763 18.38 9.79 -10.75
CA ASP A 763 16.93 9.62 -10.89
C ASP A 763 16.36 10.17 -12.20
N GLY A 764 15.07 9.95 -12.40
CA GLY A 764 14.36 10.36 -13.60
C GLY A 764 14.53 9.43 -14.80
N PRO A 765 14.09 9.85 -16.00
CA PRO A 765 13.99 8.99 -17.19
C PRO A 765 15.33 8.46 -17.71
N PHE A 766 16.43 9.14 -17.37
CA PHE A 766 17.77 8.82 -17.86
C PHE A 766 18.74 8.33 -16.78
N GLY A 767 18.30 8.12 -15.54
CA GLY A 767 19.20 7.80 -14.41
C GLY A 767 20.08 6.57 -14.61
N VAL A 768 19.70 5.62 -15.46
CA VAL A 768 20.59 4.52 -15.87
C VAL A 768 21.78 4.99 -16.71
N PHE A 769 21.55 5.96 -17.61
CA PHE A 769 22.52 6.46 -18.59
C PHE A 769 23.37 7.62 -18.04
N ALA A 770 22.72 8.62 -17.46
CA ALA A 770 23.35 9.83 -16.97
C ALA A 770 22.39 10.64 -16.10
N ASP A 771 22.94 11.36 -15.13
CA ASP A 771 22.23 12.38 -14.37
C ASP A 771 23.08 13.64 -14.24
N THR A 772 22.53 14.74 -14.73
CA THR A 772 23.21 16.05 -14.73
C THR A 772 22.95 16.85 -13.45
N GLY A 773 22.10 16.34 -12.55
CA GLY A 773 21.86 16.91 -11.23
C GLY A 773 21.45 15.81 -10.25
N PRO A 774 22.38 14.89 -9.91
CA PRO A 774 22.08 13.73 -9.08
C PRO A 774 21.64 14.10 -7.67
N ASN A 775 20.83 13.23 -7.07
CA ASN A 775 20.26 13.44 -5.75
C ASN A 775 21.23 13.01 -4.63
N PRO A 776 21.55 13.91 -3.69
CA PRO A 776 22.33 13.60 -2.50
C PRO A 776 21.45 12.90 -1.45
N THR A 777 21.20 11.61 -1.66
CA THR A 777 20.40 10.77 -0.78
C THR A 777 21.16 10.32 0.48
N PHE A 778 22.50 10.35 0.45
CA PHE A 778 23.39 10.05 1.58
C PHE A 778 23.05 8.77 2.36
N THR A 779 22.55 7.74 1.68
CA THR A 779 22.08 6.51 2.32
C THR A 779 22.94 5.32 1.89
N VAL A 780 23.21 4.39 2.81
CA VAL A 780 23.67 3.04 2.47
C VAL A 780 22.66 2.05 3.00
N LEU A 781 22.32 1.05 2.19
CA LEU A 781 21.42 -0.04 2.59
C LEU A 781 22.11 -1.40 2.47
N GLY A 782 21.68 -2.37 3.27
CA GLY A 782 22.11 -3.75 3.10
C GLY A 782 21.35 -4.77 3.93
N GLY A 783 21.54 -6.04 3.59
CA GLY A 783 20.91 -7.19 4.24
C GLY A 783 21.18 -8.49 3.48
N GLU A 784 20.86 -9.63 4.11
CA GLU A 784 21.16 -10.97 3.58
C GLU A 784 20.26 -11.39 2.41
N ASN A 785 19.10 -10.76 2.26
CA ASN A 785 18.12 -11.13 1.25
C ASN A 785 17.94 -10.01 0.21
N LEU A 786 18.29 -10.29 -1.05
CA LEU A 786 18.23 -9.31 -2.13
C LEU A 786 16.80 -8.80 -2.40
N VAL A 787 15.79 -9.67 -2.29
CA VAL A 787 14.38 -9.27 -2.44
C VAL A 787 14.03 -8.25 -1.35
N ALA A 788 14.43 -8.50 -0.11
CA ALA A 788 14.17 -7.58 1.00
C ALA A 788 14.92 -6.24 0.85
N VAL A 789 16.20 -6.28 0.48
CA VAL A 789 17.02 -5.07 0.26
C VAL A 789 16.43 -4.22 -0.86
N ASP A 790 16.10 -4.82 -2.00
CA ASP A 790 15.51 -4.10 -3.13
C ASP A 790 14.11 -3.59 -2.80
N TRP A 791 13.32 -4.32 -2.01
CA TRP A 791 12.00 -3.90 -1.58
C TRP A 791 12.05 -2.62 -0.74
N VAL A 792 12.95 -2.56 0.24
CA VAL A 792 13.17 -1.36 1.07
C VAL A 792 13.70 -0.21 0.22
N ALA A 793 14.73 -0.45 -0.61
CA ALA A 793 15.34 0.58 -1.43
C ALA A 793 14.37 1.17 -2.47
N ALA A 794 13.58 0.32 -3.16
CA ALA A 794 12.54 0.79 -4.08
C ALA A 794 11.42 1.54 -3.34
N SER A 795 11.00 1.05 -2.17
CA SER A 795 10.02 1.78 -1.35
C SER A 795 10.52 3.17 -0.94
N LYS A 796 11.82 3.33 -0.64
CA LYS A 796 12.44 4.64 -0.41
C LYS A 796 12.46 5.54 -1.65
N MET A 797 12.41 5.00 -2.87
CA MET A 797 12.21 5.78 -4.10
C MET A 797 10.75 6.26 -4.28
N GLY A 798 9.84 5.88 -3.37
CA GLY A 798 8.43 6.24 -3.44
C GLY A 798 7.68 5.54 -4.58
N ILE A 799 8.22 4.41 -5.06
CA ILE A 799 7.64 3.56 -6.08
C ILE A 799 7.24 2.22 -5.47
N ASP A 800 6.22 1.58 -6.02
CA ASP A 800 5.88 0.21 -5.65
C ASP A 800 6.99 -0.73 -6.15
N PRO A 801 7.62 -1.52 -5.26
CA PRO A 801 8.66 -2.46 -5.67
C PRO A 801 8.22 -3.41 -6.79
N GLU A 802 6.98 -3.92 -6.78
CA GLU A 802 6.51 -4.92 -7.76
C GLU A 802 6.18 -4.33 -9.15
N ILE A 803 6.24 -3.00 -9.32
CA ILE A 803 6.16 -2.39 -10.66
C ILE A 803 7.29 -2.88 -11.58
N SER A 804 8.42 -3.27 -10.97
CA SER A 804 9.54 -3.86 -11.70
C SER A 804 9.31 -5.35 -11.87
N ARG A 805 9.35 -5.83 -13.12
CA ARG A 805 9.25 -7.26 -13.42
C ARG A 805 10.36 -8.10 -12.78
N TYR A 806 11.52 -7.50 -12.46
CA TYR A 806 12.54 -8.18 -11.65
C TYR A 806 12.02 -8.53 -10.26
N MET A 807 11.33 -7.60 -9.60
CA MET A 807 10.82 -7.79 -8.26
C MET A 807 9.65 -8.76 -8.26
N SER A 808 8.69 -8.61 -9.17
CA SER A 808 7.52 -9.51 -9.22
C SER A 808 7.94 -10.97 -9.43
N LEU A 809 8.86 -11.25 -10.36
CA LEU A 809 9.40 -12.59 -10.57
C LEU A 809 10.24 -13.09 -9.39
N ALA A 810 11.01 -12.21 -8.73
CA ALA A 810 11.79 -12.60 -7.57
C ALA A 810 10.88 -12.96 -6.37
N VAL A 811 9.79 -12.23 -6.17
CA VAL A 811 8.78 -12.57 -5.16
C VAL A 811 8.06 -13.86 -5.52
N GLU A 812 7.68 -14.06 -6.77
CA GLU A 812 7.04 -15.29 -7.23
C GLU A 812 7.93 -16.53 -6.97
N ARG A 813 9.22 -16.42 -7.33
CA ARG A 813 10.18 -17.53 -7.31
C ARG A 813 10.83 -17.79 -5.96
N PHE A 814 11.17 -16.73 -5.22
CA PHE A 814 11.93 -16.82 -3.96
C PHE A 814 11.10 -16.43 -2.74
N GLY A 815 9.94 -15.80 -2.95
CA GLY A 815 9.12 -15.20 -1.88
C GLY A 815 9.71 -13.89 -1.36
N LYS A 816 8.85 -13.07 -0.75
CA LYS A 816 9.27 -11.92 0.06
C LYS A 816 9.29 -12.31 1.54
N PRO A 817 10.43 -12.22 2.23
CA PRO A 817 10.47 -12.42 3.68
C PRO A 817 9.75 -11.28 4.43
N ALA A 818 9.37 -11.56 5.67
CA ALA A 818 9.10 -10.49 6.63
C ALA A 818 10.40 -9.73 6.90
N ILE A 819 10.34 -8.39 6.93
CA ILE A 819 11.50 -7.51 6.99
C ILE A 819 11.48 -6.75 8.30
N THR A 820 12.54 -6.90 9.09
CA THR A 820 12.85 -5.98 10.19
C THR A 820 13.75 -4.89 9.64
N LEU A 821 13.18 -3.69 9.41
CA LEU A 821 13.95 -2.53 8.97
C LEU A 821 14.61 -1.86 10.17
N ILE A 822 15.94 -1.70 10.13
CA ILE A 822 16.70 -0.92 11.11
C ILE A 822 17.27 0.35 10.43
N GLY A 823 16.93 1.51 10.96
CA GLY A 823 17.41 2.81 10.46
C GLY A 823 16.33 3.65 9.80
N ASP A 824 16.69 4.39 8.76
CA ASP A 824 15.84 5.39 8.11
C ASP A 824 14.84 4.77 7.11
N ALA A 825 13.55 4.87 7.42
CA ALA A 825 12.44 4.45 6.55
C ALA A 825 11.94 5.56 5.61
N ALA A 826 12.48 6.78 5.68
CA ALA A 826 11.97 7.92 4.92
C ALA A 826 12.13 7.72 3.41
N VAL A 827 11.13 8.18 2.66
CA VAL A 827 11.16 8.24 1.20
C VAL A 827 12.09 9.38 0.75
N TYR A 828 12.90 9.15 -0.27
CA TYR A 828 13.74 10.17 -0.90
C TYR A 828 12.88 11.30 -1.46
N ARG A 829 13.18 12.54 -1.07
CA ARG A 829 12.49 13.74 -1.55
C ARG A 829 13.49 14.88 -1.80
N PRO A 830 13.45 15.54 -2.97
CA PRO A 830 12.70 15.14 -4.16
C PRO A 830 13.24 13.82 -4.74
N TRP A 831 12.38 13.06 -5.42
CA TRP A 831 12.78 11.88 -6.19
C TRP A 831 11.89 11.76 -7.41
N LEU A 832 12.47 11.30 -8.49
CA LEU A 832 11.95 11.38 -9.84
C LEU A 832 11.89 9.98 -10.46
N ASN A 833 10.69 9.42 -10.62
CA ASN A 833 10.52 8.05 -11.12
C ASN A 833 10.36 7.98 -12.64
N VAL A 834 10.61 6.82 -13.23
CA VAL A 834 10.44 6.58 -14.67
C VAL A 834 8.96 6.45 -15.03
N GLU A 835 8.55 7.06 -16.14
CA GLU A 835 7.20 6.96 -16.66
C GLU A 835 6.94 5.62 -17.38
N ALA A 836 5.74 5.06 -17.22
CA ALA A 836 5.33 3.83 -17.90
C ALA A 836 5.40 3.92 -19.43
N ARG A 837 5.11 5.08 -20.05
CA ARG A 837 5.23 5.25 -21.51
C ARG A 837 6.66 5.18 -22.01
N LEU A 838 7.62 5.69 -21.23
CA LEU A 838 9.03 5.53 -21.57
C LEU A 838 9.43 4.05 -21.48
N THR A 839 8.96 3.35 -20.45
CA THR A 839 9.17 1.90 -20.29
C THR A 839 8.59 1.11 -21.46
N TRP A 840 7.35 1.40 -21.84
CA TRP A 840 6.69 0.82 -23.02
C TRP A 840 7.46 1.13 -24.31
N PHE A 841 7.86 2.39 -24.52
CA PHE A 841 8.64 2.78 -25.69
C PHE A 841 9.98 2.02 -25.76
N THR A 842 10.66 1.87 -24.62
CA THR A 842 11.92 1.11 -24.59
C THR A 842 11.70 -0.37 -24.92
N HIS A 843 10.63 -1.00 -24.44
CA HIS A 843 10.32 -2.40 -24.75
C HIS A 843 9.85 -2.59 -26.20
N GLU A 844 8.81 -1.87 -26.63
CA GLU A 844 8.15 -2.13 -27.90
C GLU A 844 8.86 -1.49 -29.10
N ALA A 845 9.53 -0.35 -28.89
CA ALA A 845 10.20 0.35 -29.99
C ALA A 845 11.71 0.09 -30.03
N VAL A 846 12.43 0.26 -28.91
CA VAL A 846 13.89 0.10 -28.89
C VAL A 846 14.28 -1.38 -28.97
N ASP A 847 13.70 -2.25 -28.13
CA ASP A 847 14.04 -3.68 -28.11
C ASP A 847 13.34 -4.47 -29.23
N GLY A 848 12.19 -4.00 -29.72
CA GLY A 848 11.42 -4.64 -30.80
C GLY A 848 12.18 -4.78 -32.13
N SER A 849 13.29 -4.06 -32.32
CA SER A 849 14.21 -4.28 -33.43
C SER A 849 15.65 -4.01 -33.01
N TYR A 850 16.46 -5.09 -32.97
CA TYR A 850 17.90 -4.98 -32.70
C TYR A 850 18.57 -3.92 -33.57
N TYR A 851 18.27 -3.87 -34.87
CA TYR A 851 18.90 -2.90 -35.79
C TYR A 851 18.55 -1.46 -35.44
N PHE A 852 17.29 -1.18 -35.12
CA PHE A 852 16.86 0.16 -34.73
C PHE A 852 17.43 0.55 -33.37
N GLY A 853 17.28 -0.30 -32.35
CA GLY A 853 17.77 -0.03 -31.00
C GLY A 853 19.29 0.10 -30.94
N ASN A 854 20.03 -0.77 -31.64
CA ASN A 854 21.48 -0.69 -31.75
C ASN A 854 21.91 0.61 -32.44
N LEU A 855 21.20 1.03 -33.50
CA LEU A 855 21.43 2.33 -34.16
C LEU A 855 21.14 3.49 -33.21
N PHE A 856 20.05 3.43 -32.45
CA PHE A 856 19.66 4.45 -31.48
C PHE A 856 20.72 4.61 -30.39
N TYR A 857 21.17 3.51 -29.76
CA TYR A 857 22.22 3.56 -28.74
C TYR A 857 23.54 4.05 -29.31
N MET A 858 23.95 3.53 -30.45
CA MET A 858 25.17 3.98 -31.12
C MET A 858 25.09 5.45 -31.54
N ALA A 859 23.93 5.99 -31.89
CA ALA A 859 23.77 7.40 -32.27
C ALA A 859 23.68 8.33 -31.04
N CYS A 860 23.07 7.87 -29.95
CA CYS A 860 22.73 8.69 -28.78
C CYS A 860 23.69 8.53 -27.60
N ALA A 861 24.55 7.50 -27.56
CA ALA A 861 25.52 7.35 -26.49
C ALA A 861 26.61 8.43 -26.55
N ASN A 862 26.96 8.96 -25.37
CA ASN A 862 28.12 9.80 -25.14
C ASN A 862 29.05 9.13 -24.13
N MET A 863 30.35 9.40 -24.21
CA MET A 863 31.36 8.70 -23.43
C MET A 863 32.54 9.63 -23.12
N ASP A 864 33.19 9.41 -21.99
CA ASP A 864 34.47 10.01 -21.60
C ASP A 864 35.51 9.87 -22.74
N PRO A 865 36.33 10.90 -23.01
CA PRO A 865 37.40 10.81 -24.00
C PRO A 865 38.37 9.63 -23.81
N ALA A 866 38.50 9.09 -22.59
CA ALA A 866 39.24 7.85 -22.31
C ALA A 866 38.72 6.62 -23.08
N PHE A 867 37.48 6.68 -23.57
CA PHE A 867 36.81 5.62 -24.32
C PHE A 867 36.41 6.12 -25.72
N PRO A 868 37.37 6.22 -26.66
CA PRO A 868 37.11 6.77 -27.98
C PRO A 868 36.16 5.90 -28.79
N LEU A 869 35.39 6.51 -29.67
CA LEU A 869 34.50 5.80 -30.58
C LEU A 869 35.32 4.91 -31.53
N ARG A 870 34.88 3.67 -31.73
CA ARG A 870 35.44 2.78 -32.77
C ARG A 870 35.25 3.40 -34.16
N GLU A 871 36.00 2.91 -35.14
CA GLU A 871 35.81 3.34 -36.53
C GLU A 871 34.39 2.99 -37.00
N MET A 872 33.66 4.00 -37.46
CA MET A 872 32.26 3.88 -37.89
C MET A 872 32.06 4.40 -39.32
N PRO A 873 31.11 3.82 -40.07
CA PRO A 873 30.68 4.32 -41.37
C PRO A 873 30.36 5.82 -41.37
N ALA A 874 30.56 6.48 -42.52
CA ALA A 874 30.33 7.92 -42.67
C ALA A 874 28.89 8.34 -42.32
N SER A 875 27.90 7.53 -42.66
CA SER A 875 26.48 7.74 -42.33
C SER A 875 26.24 7.82 -40.82
N ILE A 876 26.87 6.93 -40.05
CA ILE A 876 26.74 6.88 -38.58
C ILE A 876 27.44 8.07 -37.94
N ARG A 877 28.61 8.47 -38.46
CA ARG A 877 29.30 9.69 -37.99
C ARG A 877 28.47 10.95 -38.25
N ALA A 878 27.78 11.02 -39.39
CA ALA A 878 26.85 12.11 -39.69
C ALA A 878 25.66 12.11 -38.72
N LEU A 879 25.05 10.94 -38.47
CA LEU A 879 23.95 10.80 -37.52
C LEU A 879 24.36 11.21 -36.10
N ARG A 880 25.55 10.80 -35.63
CA ARG A 880 26.09 11.21 -34.32
C ARG A 880 26.32 12.72 -34.23
N LYS A 881 26.70 13.39 -35.33
CA LYS A 881 26.79 14.86 -35.36
C LYS A 881 25.41 15.50 -35.21
N LEU A 882 24.39 14.96 -35.88
CA LEU A 882 23.01 15.44 -35.79
C LEU A 882 22.42 15.25 -34.39
N THR A 883 22.75 14.17 -33.68
CA THR A 883 22.29 13.93 -32.30
C THR A 883 23.10 14.66 -31.23
N SER A 884 24.14 15.43 -31.61
CA SER A 884 25.00 16.15 -30.65
C SER A 884 24.22 17.05 -29.67
N PRO A 885 23.22 17.86 -30.09
CA PRO A 885 22.45 18.69 -29.16
C PRO A 885 21.70 17.86 -28.12
N LEU A 886 21.09 16.74 -28.53
CA LEU A 886 20.39 15.82 -27.63
C LEU A 886 21.37 15.18 -26.63
N ARG A 887 22.56 14.79 -27.09
CA ARG A 887 23.59 14.20 -26.21
C ARG A 887 24.10 15.21 -25.20
N ARG A 888 24.33 16.47 -25.59
CA ARG A 888 24.70 17.54 -24.64
C ARG A 888 23.59 17.86 -23.63
N ALA A 889 22.34 17.58 -23.98
CA ALA A 889 21.20 17.79 -23.12
C ALA A 889 21.07 16.72 -22.00
N VAL A 890 21.52 15.49 -22.27
CA VAL A 890 21.39 14.33 -21.35
C VAL A 890 22.67 14.03 -20.58
N PHE A 891 23.85 14.18 -21.21
CA PHE A 891 25.15 13.77 -20.63
C PHE A 891 25.99 14.97 -20.16
N VAL A 892 26.78 14.77 -19.11
CA VAL A 892 27.82 15.72 -18.65
C VAL A 892 29.12 15.47 -19.43
N GLN A 893 29.79 16.53 -19.89
CA GLN A 893 31.09 16.41 -20.54
C GLN A 893 32.24 16.52 -19.54
N VAL A 894 33.32 15.79 -19.79
CA VAL A 894 34.49 15.76 -18.89
C VAL A 894 35.11 17.14 -18.80
N GLY A 895 35.26 17.64 -17.57
CA GLY A 895 35.82 18.98 -17.29
C GLY A 895 34.83 20.14 -17.44
N GLU A 896 33.55 19.88 -17.71
CA GLU A 896 32.49 20.89 -17.80
C GLU A 896 31.46 20.71 -16.67
N ASP A 897 30.98 21.83 -16.11
CA ASP A 897 29.77 21.81 -15.27
C ASP A 897 28.51 21.56 -16.12
N PRO A 898 27.42 21.03 -15.54
CA PRO A 898 26.13 20.91 -16.23
C PRO A 898 25.72 22.23 -16.89
N THR A 899 25.44 22.19 -18.19
CA THR A 899 25.12 23.38 -19.00
C THR A 899 23.80 24.03 -18.55
N PRO A 900 23.52 25.30 -18.91
CA PRO A 900 22.22 25.90 -18.68
C PRO A 900 21.05 25.09 -19.26
N LEU A 901 21.25 24.39 -20.38
CA LEU A 901 20.25 23.49 -20.97
C LEU A 901 20.03 22.25 -20.09
N ASN A 902 21.08 21.63 -19.54
CA ASN A 902 20.93 20.50 -18.61
C ASN A 902 20.13 20.94 -17.37
N ARG A 903 20.51 22.08 -16.76
CA ARG A 903 19.81 22.61 -15.58
C ARG A 903 18.36 22.97 -15.88
N PHE A 904 18.10 23.51 -17.08
CA PHE A 904 16.75 23.81 -17.53
C PHE A 904 15.92 22.53 -17.71
N LEU A 905 16.46 21.52 -18.39
CA LEU A 905 15.77 20.25 -18.62
C LEU A 905 15.56 19.46 -17.34
N ASN A 906 16.54 19.40 -16.45
CA ASN A 906 16.40 18.80 -15.13
C ASN A 906 15.26 19.51 -14.35
N ARG A 907 15.29 20.85 -14.26
CA ARG A 907 14.18 21.61 -13.65
C ARG A 907 12.84 21.40 -14.35
N LEU A 908 12.83 21.26 -15.68
CA LEU A 908 11.63 21.00 -16.46
C LEU A 908 11.09 19.60 -16.14
N PHE A 909 11.96 18.59 -16.07
CA PHE A 909 11.60 17.22 -15.70
C PHE A 909 11.03 17.18 -14.29
N TYR A 910 11.67 17.78 -13.27
CA TYR A 910 11.06 17.88 -11.93
C TYR A 910 9.74 18.67 -11.90
N LYS A 911 9.62 19.76 -12.68
CA LYS A 911 8.38 20.54 -12.77
C LYS A 911 7.24 19.75 -13.40
N LEU A 912 7.52 19.08 -14.52
CA LEU A 912 6.60 18.19 -15.21
C LEU A 912 6.36 16.91 -14.41
N GLY A 913 7.30 16.51 -13.55
CA GLY A 913 7.24 15.21 -12.87
C GLY A 913 7.51 14.15 -13.91
N PHE A 914 8.65 14.29 -14.56
CA PHE A 914 9.35 13.27 -15.32
C PHE A 914 10.51 12.86 -14.50
#